data_AF-A0A9X7C8I3-F1
#
_entry.id   AF-A0A9X7C8I3-F1
#
_cell.length_a   1.000
_cell.length_b   1.000
_cell.length_c   1.000
_cell.angle_alpha   90.00
_cell.angle_beta   90.00
_cell.angle_gamma   90.00
#
_symmetry.space_group_name_H-M   'P 1'
#
loop_
_entity.id
_entity.type
_entity.pdbx_description
1 polymer ?
#
loop_
_entity_poly.entity_id
_entity_poly.type
_entity_poly.pdbx_seq_one_letter_code
_entity_poly.pdbx_strand_id
1 'polypeptide(L)'
;MNLNDNKNEFEIMDNGNMAYQPRYPLANAPGSELQAMNYKDWIDMYERSTNGNMLLQNMGATLGVALAVTAFILSVSFPVASAAVGIVSLLMPMYWPSSSGNSQDVWKNFMDSAEALMDQKIAYQKRQSAVLQLQVVQSRLKDYQQAVCNLKRDPNNENYKSLVRDAFDDADDSLKEIMINFGAESDEVLLLNSYAQAANLHLLLLRDVVKFGRDWGMKELQVEQYYDNPPNRPGNPGMVQLLAIYTDHCTRWYQEGAQVQYNTLDWNKFNDYRRDMTIMVLDIVSIWPTYDPFYYEYPAKIQLTRKVYTRVFGEYPKNRIDEVEWMVPTPRLFLWLDKLTFYRRNEELGQYAGITQRFKTTFDSQSLDYTQGMQTDLFDVVEINSGQINNRLSLNGVWKTSNVLGQYSGAATVQTFSFYLLQSEDPYNPITLGNVYNTISNTTYGLPCSTNTTGCTSNPCEPCNLSTSQESVCDIPGRITHTLATVNCGGWYENLRYFAYSWAHISVTVNNVITPSKTITQIPAVKAYNTTGNVISGTQSTGGDLVELPANSSLQMILTHLPGDKISGYRMRIRYAAKQPVTILVGHSSDFGEKLSSFELPATYSGGSLTYNAFGYKETLTILSQQVEYIGFVGFRSTNATVIIDKIEFIPIEGSVEEYEANQDVEKARKAVNALFTNDAKNALKLNVTDYAVVQAANLVECVSDEFHTQEKMILLDQVKFAKRLSQARNLLNYGDFESSDWSGENGWRTSHHVHVASDNPIFKGHYLHMPGAMSPQFSNNVYPTYAYQKVDESKLKSYTRYLVRGFVGNSKDLELLVERYGKDVHVEMDVPNDIRYALPTNECGSFDRCRPASYQARTPHTCTCKDTTSMHTDCQCQNKVNRTSADMYTNGSPSRVMYADEFHSHQSCGCKNNDRYQNGTHPQKSCGCKDPHVFSYHIDTGCVDQEENLGLFFALKIASENGVANIDNLEIIEAQPLTGEALARVKKREQKWKQEMARKRLQTEKAVQAAQGAIQNLF
;
A
#
# COMPACT_ATOMS: atom_id res chain seq x y z
N MET A 1 18.96 -52.81 -72.75
CA MET A 1 18.46 -54.01 -72.06
C MET A 1 17.67 -53.53 -70.84
N ASN A 2 16.37 -53.84 -70.83
CA ASN A 2 15.35 -53.87 -69.75
C ASN A 2 15.57 -53.01 -68.49
N LEU A 3 14.73 -51.98 -68.22
CA LEU A 3 13.32 -51.94 -67.76
C LEU A 3 13.20 -51.79 -66.23
N ASN A 4 12.35 -50.82 -65.85
CA ASN A 4 11.75 -50.53 -64.53
C ASN A 4 11.52 -51.73 -63.61
N ASP A 5 11.58 -51.56 -62.28
CA ASP A 5 10.35 -51.32 -61.50
C ASP A 5 10.55 -51.13 -59.97
N ASN A 6 9.55 -50.43 -59.44
CA ASN A 6 9.19 -50.11 -58.07
C ASN A 6 8.72 -51.34 -57.27
N LYS A 7 9.00 -51.43 -55.95
CA LYS A 7 8.00 -51.56 -54.84
C LYS A 7 8.56 -52.15 -53.54
N ASN A 8 7.94 -51.62 -52.49
CA ASN A 8 7.95 -51.90 -51.06
C ASN A 8 7.51 -53.33 -50.64
N GLU A 9 7.82 -53.63 -49.37
CA GLU A 9 6.99 -54.34 -48.36
C GLU A 9 7.22 -55.83 -48.00
N PHE A 10 7.49 -56.01 -46.70
CA PHE A 10 7.23 -57.16 -45.81
C PHE A 10 7.67 -58.56 -46.24
N GLU A 11 8.79 -59.01 -45.68
CA GLU A 11 9.03 -60.43 -45.41
C GLU A 11 9.19 -60.64 -43.89
N ILE A 12 8.17 -61.24 -43.29
CA ILE A 12 8.17 -61.76 -41.93
C ILE A 12 9.01 -63.04 -41.98
N MET A 13 10.19 -63.05 -41.35
CA MET A 13 10.93 -64.28 -41.13
C MET A 13 10.66 -64.85 -39.72
N ASP A 14 10.26 -66.11 -39.77
CA ASP A 14 9.84 -67.02 -38.73
C ASP A 14 10.94 -67.28 -37.68
N ASN A 15 10.55 -67.29 -36.40
CA ASN A 15 11.47 -67.41 -35.26
C ASN A 15 11.77 -68.89 -34.97
N GLY A 16 12.87 -69.40 -35.54
CA GLY A 16 13.46 -70.69 -35.18
C GLY A 16 14.46 -70.57 -34.02
N ASN A 17 14.11 -71.17 -32.88
CA ASN A 17 14.92 -71.47 -31.70
C ASN A 17 16.46 -71.48 -31.88
N MET A 18 17.18 -70.58 -31.20
CA MET A 18 18.53 -70.86 -30.70
C MET A 18 18.73 -70.24 -29.31
N ALA A 19 18.94 -71.12 -28.34
CA ALA A 19 19.15 -70.81 -26.93
C ALA A 19 20.54 -70.18 -26.69
N TYR A 20 20.57 -69.02 -26.04
CA TYR A 20 21.78 -68.49 -25.39
C TYR A 20 21.71 -68.84 -23.89
N GLN A 21 22.65 -69.65 -23.41
CA GLN A 21 22.87 -69.87 -21.98
C GLN A 21 23.77 -68.77 -21.38
N PRO A 22 23.54 -68.31 -20.13
CA PRO A 22 24.34 -67.28 -19.47
C PRO A 22 25.65 -67.84 -18.89
N ARG A 23 26.72 -67.04 -18.96
CA ARG A 23 28.09 -67.39 -18.54
C ARG A 23 28.36 -67.20 -17.04
N TYR A 24 27.34 -67.04 -16.19
CA TYR A 24 27.46 -66.90 -14.73
C TYR A 24 26.27 -67.56 -13.99
N PRO A 25 26.48 -68.36 -12.91
CA PRO A 25 25.41 -69.22 -12.36
C PRO A 25 24.33 -68.52 -11.51
N LEU A 26 24.38 -67.20 -11.33
CA LEU A 26 23.44 -66.44 -10.47
C LEU A 26 22.94 -65.11 -11.10
N ALA A 27 23.16 -64.90 -12.40
CA ALA A 27 22.59 -63.76 -13.10
C ALA A 27 21.37 -64.22 -13.92
N ASN A 28 20.19 -63.68 -13.60
CA ASN A 28 19.02 -63.83 -14.47
C ASN A 28 19.32 -63.14 -15.82
N ALA A 29 18.95 -63.78 -16.93
CA ALA A 29 19.11 -63.20 -18.26
C ALA A 29 18.31 -61.88 -18.37
N PRO A 30 18.88 -60.82 -18.98
CA PRO A 30 18.16 -59.58 -19.22
C PRO A 30 16.91 -59.86 -20.07
N GLY A 31 15.74 -59.46 -19.57
CA GLY A 31 14.45 -59.69 -20.24
C GLY A 31 13.65 -60.92 -19.78
N SER A 32 14.08 -61.64 -18.74
CA SER A 32 13.26 -62.72 -18.14
C SER A 32 11.91 -62.21 -17.58
N GLU A 33 11.83 -60.94 -17.18
CA GLU A 33 10.59 -60.25 -16.76
C GLU A 33 9.62 -60.00 -17.93
N LEU A 34 10.14 -59.85 -19.17
CA LEU A 34 9.36 -59.58 -20.38
C LEU A 34 8.72 -60.84 -20.97
N GLN A 35 9.21 -62.03 -20.62
CA GLN A 35 8.67 -63.31 -21.10
C GLN A 35 7.36 -63.73 -20.41
N ALA A 36 7.02 -63.10 -19.28
CA ALA A 36 5.78 -63.35 -18.52
C ALA A 36 4.70 -62.27 -18.70
N MET A 37 4.99 -61.18 -19.43
CA MET A 37 4.03 -60.11 -19.69
C MET A 37 3.15 -60.46 -20.89
N ASN A 38 1.83 -60.38 -20.73
CA ASN A 38 0.96 -60.51 -21.89
C ASN A 38 1.02 -59.22 -22.75
N TYR A 39 0.60 -59.29 -24.02
CA TYR A 39 0.64 -58.16 -24.96
C TYR A 39 -0.08 -56.88 -24.45
N LYS A 40 -1.14 -57.05 -23.66
CA LYS A 40 -1.88 -55.97 -23.00
C LYS A 40 -1.08 -55.34 -21.85
N ASP A 41 -0.34 -56.14 -21.08
CA ASP A 41 0.57 -55.64 -20.03
C ASP A 41 1.74 -54.87 -20.65
N TRP A 42 2.24 -55.32 -21.81
CA TRP A 42 3.28 -54.62 -22.56
C TRP A 42 2.78 -53.30 -23.17
N ILE A 43 1.57 -53.27 -23.75
CA ILE A 43 0.92 -52.05 -24.24
C ILE A 43 0.64 -51.08 -23.09
N ASP A 44 0.09 -51.54 -21.95
CA ASP A 44 -0.16 -50.71 -20.78
C ASP A 44 1.15 -50.17 -20.17
N MET A 45 2.23 -50.96 -20.17
CA MET A 45 3.55 -50.52 -19.71
C MET A 45 4.22 -49.57 -20.71
N TYR A 46 4.06 -49.79 -22.01
CA TYR A 46 4.56 -48.93 -23.08
C TYR A 46 3.83 -47.58 -23.08
N GLU A 47 2.50 -47.57 -23.01
CA GLU A 47 1.68 -46.34 -22.93
C GLU A 47 1.88 -45.58 -21.62
N ARG A 48 2.06 -46.26 -20.47
CA ARG A 48 2.41 -45.59 -19.19
C ARG A 48 3.83 -45.03 -19.18
N SER A 49 4.81 -45.73 -19.76
CA SER A 49 6.21 -45.30 -19.75
C SER A 49 6.53 -44.23 -20.80
N THR A 50 5.94 -44.29 -22.00
CA THR A 50 6.15 -43.27 -23.03
C THR A 50 5.35 -42.00 -22.75
N ASN A 51 4.07 -42.08 -22.41
CA ASN A 51 3.27 -40.88 -22.13
C ASN A 51 3.65 -40.23 -20.78
N GLY A 52 3.96 -41.04 -19.75
CA GLY A 52 4.39 -40.52 -18.45
C GLY A 52 5.72 -39.77 -18.49
N ASN A 53 6.72 -40.29 -19.22
CA ASN A 53 8.01 -39.62 -19.38
C ASN A 53 7.91 -38.34 -20.23
N MET A 54 7.07 -38.34 -21.28
CA MET A 54 6.83 -37.16 -22.11
C MET A 54 6.14 -36.04 -21.32
N LEU A 55 5.14 -36.37 -20.49
CA LEU A 55 4.44 -35.40 -19.63
C LEU A 55 5.39 -34.78 -18.60
N LEU A 56 6.25 -35.58 -17.97
CA LEU A 56 7.26 -35.09 -17.01
C LEU A 56 8.30 -34.18 -17.68
N GLN A 57 8.76 -34.52 -18.88
CA GLN A 57 9.67 -33.68 -19.67
C GLN A 57 9.02 -32.36 -20.09
N ASN A 58 7.77 -32.40 -20.57
CA ASN A 58 7.03 -31.20 -20.95
C ASN A 58 6.80 -30.26 -19.76
N MET A 59 6.49 -30.82 -18.59
CA MET A 59 6.33 -30.03 -17.36
C MET A 59 7.67 -29.41 -16.90
N GLY A 60 8.77 -30.17 -16.94
CA GLY A 60 10.11 -29.66 -16.65
C GLY A 60 10.52 -28.50 -17.56
N ALA A 61 10.29 -28.64 -18.87
CA ALA A 61 10.55 -27.59 -19.85
C ALA A 61 9.67 -26.34 -19.61
N THR A 62 8.38 -26.52 -19.31
CA THR A 62 7.43 -25.42 -19.03
C THR A 62 7.84 -24.62 -17.79
N LEU A 63 8.19 -25.31 -16.70
CA LEU A 63 8.70 -24.68 -15.49
C LEU A 63 10.04 -23.97 -15.75
N GLY A 64 10.93 -24.57 -16.54
CA GLY A 64 12.21 -23.97 -16.93
C GLY A 64 12.05 -22.65 -17.69
N VAL A 65 11.03 -22.53 -18.55
CA VAL A 65 10.69 -21.27 -19.23
C VAL A 65 10.12 -20.24 -18.25
N ALA A 66 9.15 -20.62 -17.42
CA ALA A 66 8.58 -19.71 -16.43
C ALA A 66 9.63 -19.16 -15.44
N LEU A 67 10.54 -20.02 -14.97
CA LEU A 67 11.68 -19.63 -14.14
C LEU A 67 12.64 -18.70 -14.87
N ALA A 68 12.84 -18.90 -16.18
CA ALA A 68 13.68 -18.02 -16.98
C ALA A 68 13.09 -16.63 -17.17
N VAL A 69 11.78 -16.55 -17.45
CA VAL A 69 11.06 -15.28 -17.53
C VAL A 69 11.19 -14.53 -16.22
N THR A 70 10.89 -15.19 -15.09
CA THR A 70 11.02 -14.63 -13.75
C THR A 70 12.46 -14.18 -13.47
N ALA A 71 13.46 -15.05 -13.68
CA ALA A 71 14.87 -14.70 -13.45
C ALA A 71 15.34 -13.54 -14.34
N PHE A 72 14.92 -13.51 -15.61
CA PHE A 72 15.26 -12.43 -16.52
C PHE A 72 14.69 -11.10 -16.00
N ILE A 73 13.40 -11.05 -15.67
CA ILE A 73 12.76 -9.82 -15.16
C ILE A 73 13.39 -9.35 -13.85
N LEU A 74 13.77 -10.28 -12.97
CA LEU A 74 14.52 -9.96 -11.75
C LEU A 74 15.95 -9.44 -12.03
N SER A 75 16.56 -9.84 -13.15
CA SER A 75 17.91 -9.44 -13.55
C SER A 75 17.97 -8.14 -14.35
N VAL A 76 16.92 -7.79 -15.09
CA VAL A 76 16.95 -6.60 -15.93
C VAL A 76 16.90 -5.35 -15.06
N SER A 77 18.02 -4.65 -15.04
CA SER A 77 18.12 -3.32 -14.45
C SER A 77 17.38 -2.31 -15.35
N PHE A 78 16.08 -2.14 -15.17
CA PHE A 78 15.31 -1.06 -15.80
C PHE A 78 15.57 0.32 -15.14
N PRO A 79 16.49 1.13 -15.68
CA PRO A 79 16.05 2.02 -16.74
C PRO A 79 17.15 2.18 -17.79
N VAL A 80 17.01 1.53 -18.95
CA VAL A 80 17.87 1.85 -20.09
C VAL A 80 17.42 3.20 -20.63
N ALA A 81 18.32 4.19 -20.59
CA ALA A 81 18.11 5.59 -20.95
C ALA A 81 17.83 5.85 -22.44
N SER A 82 17.35 4.86 -23.21
CA SER A 82 17.05 5.02 -24.63
C SER A 82 15.54 5.14 -24.87
N ALA A 83 15.13 6.14 -25.66
CA ALA A 83 13.76 6.46 -26.09
C ALA A 83 12.98 5.32 -26.83
N ALA A 84 13.57 4.12 -26.93
CA ALA A 84 13.08 3.01 -27.73
C ALA A 84 13.54 1.67 -27.10
N VAL A 85 13.00 1.30 -25.94
CA VAL A 85 13.15 -0.07 -25.43
C VAL A 85 11.83 -0.79 -25.64
N GLY A 86 11.86 -1.88 -26.39
CA GLY A 86 10.75 -2.82 -26.49
C GLY A 86 11.04 -3.95 -25.52
N ILE A 87 10.73 -3.78 -24.24
CA ILE A 87 11.09 -4.74 -23.18
C ILE A 87 10.47 -6.10 -23.45
N VAL A 88 9.25 -6.08 -23.98
CA VAL A 88 8.54 -7.28 -24.45
C VAL A 88 9.38 -8.07 -25.46
N SER A 89 10.11 -7.38 -26.33
CA SER A 89 11.00 -7.99 -27.33
C SER A 89 12.15 -8.78 -26.71
N LEU A 90 12.58 -8.42 -25.50
CA LEU A 90 13.63 -9.14 -24.78
C LEU A 90 13.15 -10.51 -24.26
N LEU A 91 11.84 -10.65 -24.02
CA LEU A 91 11.23 -11.90 -23.57
C LEU A 91 10.80 -12.80 -24.74
N MET A 92 10.64 -12.25 -25.95
CA MET A 92 10.20 -12.98 -27.14
C MET A 92 10.96 -14.31 -27.35
N PRO A 93 12.30 -14.37 -27.23
CA PRO A 93 13.02 -15.63 -27.45
C PRO A 93 12.65 -16.72 -26.44
N MET A 94 12.16 -16.38 -25.23
CA MET A 94 11.78 -17.38 -24.21
C MET A 94 10.44 -18.05 -24.54
N TYR A 95 9.51 -17.30 -25.12
CA TYR A 95 8.20 -17.83 -25.54
C TYR A 95 8.25 -18.41 -26.97
N TRP A 96 9.12 -17.90 -27.82
CA TRP A 96 9.30 -18.31 -29.21
C TRP A 96 10.79 -18.47 -29.56
N PRO A 97 11.44 -19.54 -29.08
CA PRO A 97 12.87 -19.75 -29.30
C PRO A 97 13.19 -20.00 -30.78
N SER A 98 14.29 -19.43 -31.27
CA SER A 98 14.69 -19.50 -32.68
C SER A 98 14.90 -20.93 -33.19
N SER A 99 15.30 -21.86 -32.30
CA SER A 99 15.43 -23.29 -32.57
C SER A 99 14.10 -23.97 -32.91
N SER A 100 12.97 -23.38 -32.53
CA SER A 100 11.62 -23.91 -32.79
C SER A 100 10.95 -23.34 -34.04
N GLY A 101 11.61 -22.40 -34.74
CA GLY A 101 11.02 -21.68 -35.88
C GLY A 101 9.85 -20.78 -35.46
N ASN A 102 8.77 -20.75 -36.25
CA ASN A 102 7.51 -20.04 -35.91
C ASN A 102 6.51 -20.92 -35.13
N SER A 103 6.98 -22.00 -34.49
CA SER A 103 6.09 -22.88 -33.74
C SER A 103 5.59 -22.24 -32.45
N GLN A 104 4.45 -22.72 -31.95
CA GLN A 104 3.82 -22.26 -30.70
C GLN A 104 4.05 -23.27 -29.56
N ASP A 105 5.16 -24.01 -29.60
CA ASP A 105 5.32 -25.22 -28.78
C ASP A 105 5.44 -24.91 -27.29
N VAL A 106 6.09 -23.81 -26.91
CA VAL A 106 6.13 -23.34 -25.51
C VAL A 106 4.72 -23.08 -24.97
N TRP A 107 3.87 -22.40 -25.75
CA TRP A 107 2.47 -22.15 -25.39
C TRP A 107 1.62 -23.41 -25.33
N LYS A 108 1.84 -24.35 -26.26
CA LYS A 108 1.19 -25.68 -26.20
C LYS A 108 1.62 -26.44 -24.95
N ASN A 109 2.89 -26.37 -24.56
CA ASN A 109 3.39 -27.00 -23.34
C ASN A 109 2.81 -26.37 -22.07
N PHE A 110 2.58 -25.04 -22.05
CA PHE A 110 1.82 -24.40 -20.98
C PHE A 110 0.41 -24.98 -20.87
N MET A 111 -0.31 -25.10 -22.00
CA MET A 111 -1.65 -25.72 -22.03
C MET A 111 -1.62 -27.19 -21.59
N ASP A 112 -0.67 -27.98 -22.09
CA ASP A 112 -0.52 -29.40 -21.73
C ASP A 112 -0.20 -29.60 -20.25
N SER A 113 0.62 -28.73 -19.67
CA SER A 113 0.95 -28.78 -18.25
C SER A 113 -0.26 -28.45 -17.38
N ALA A 114 -1.08 -27.47 -17.76
CA ALA A 114 -2.30 -27.14 -17.04
C ALA A 114 -3.35 -28.26 -17.14
N GLU A 115 -3.53 -28.86 -18.33
CA GLU A 115 -4.37 -30.04 -18.52
C GLU A 115 -3.92 -31.22 -17.66
N ALA A 116 -2.61 -31.46 -17.58
CA ALA A 116 -2.03 -32.54 -16.78
C ALA A 116 -2.21 -32.31 -15.27
N LEU A 117 -2.02 -31.07 -14.79
CA LEU A 117 -2.24 -30.70 -13.39
C LEU A 117 -3.71 -30.83 -12.99
N MET A 118 -4.63 -30.54 -13.92
CA MET A 118 -6.07 -30.53 -13.65
C MET A 118 -6.77 -31.85 -13.97
N ASP A 119 -6.10 -32.79 -14.65
CA ASP A 119 -6.71 -34.03 -15.16
C ASP A 119 -7.96 -33.73 -16.03
N GLN A 120 -7.86 -32.68 -16.84
CA GLN A 120 -8.93 -32.12 -17.67
C GLN A 120 -8.36 -31.67 -19.01
N LYS A 121 -9.24 -31.50 -20.01
CA LYS A 121 -8.83 -31.10 -21.37
C LYS A 121 -9.46 -29.78 -21.76
N ILE A 122 -8.65 -28.91 -22.36
CA ILE A 122 -9.15 -27.70 -23.01
C ILE A 122 -9.91 -28.16 -24.26
N ALA A 123 -11.08 -27.56 -24.50
CA ALA A 123 -11.86 -27.88 -25.69
C ALA A 123 -11.02 -27.69 -26.97
N TYR A 124 -11.05 -28.67 -27.88
CA TYR A 124 -10.20 -28.68 -29.08
C TYR A 124 -10.27 -27.37 -29.88
N GLN A 125 -11.50 -26.86 -30.12
CA GLN A 125 -11.71 -25.61 -30.85
C GLN A 125 -11.11 -24.40 -30.13
N LYS A 126 -11.27 -24.32 -28.81
CA LYS A 126 -10.69 -23.26 -27.97
C LYS A 126 -9.17 -23.28 -28.05
N ARG A 127 -8.57 -24.46 -27.93
CA ARG A 127 -7.13 -24.66 -28.03
C ARG A 127 -6.57 -24.25 -29.39
N GLN A 128 -7.22 -24.65 -30.49
CA GLN A 128 -6.82 -24.23 -31.83
C GLN A 128 -6.93 -22.70 -32.00
N SER A 129 -8.02 -22.11 -31.54
CA SER A 129 -8.22 -20.65 -31.58
C SER A 129 -7.13 -19.90 -30.81
N ALA A 130 -6.80 -20.36 -29.61
CA ALA A 130 -5.75 -19.78 -28.79
C ALA A 130 -4.37 -19.85 -29.46
N VAL A 131 -4.00 -21.01 -30.02
CA VAL A 131 -2.73 -21.19 -30.73
C VAL A 131 -2.62 -20.28 -31.96
N LEU A 132 -3.70 -20.13 -32.73
CA LEU A 132 -3.73 -19.23 -33.89
C LEU A 132 -3.60 -17.76 -33.48
N GLN A 133 -4.30 -17.33 -32.43
CA GLN A 133 -4.18 -15.96 -31.93
C GLN A 133 -2.79 -15.67 -31.37
N LEU A 134 -2.16 -16.62 -30.66
CA LEU A 134 -0.77 -16.48 -30.22
C LEU A 134 0.22 -16.32 -31.38
N GLN A 135 -0.04 -16.96 -32.52
CA GLN A 135 0.76 -16.76 -33.73
C GLN A 135 0.58 -15.33 -34.29
N VAL A 136 -0.61 -14.75 -34.19
CA VAL A 136 -0.86 -13.34 -34.52
C VAL A 136 -0.09 -12.43 -33.56
N VAL A 137 -0.20 -12.65 -32.25
CA VAL A 137 0.54 -11.90 -31.21
C VAL A 137 2.05 -11.95 -31.47
N GLN A 138 2.60 -13.12 -31.76
CA GLN A 138 4.02 -13.28 -32.12
C GLN A 138 4.39 -12.40 -33.31
N SER A 139 3.54 -12.37 -34.35
CA SER A 139 3.78 -11.54 -35.53
C SER A 139 3.78 -10.06 -35.18
N ARG A 140 2.79 -9.57 -34.42
CA ARG A 140 2.68 -8.15 -34.05
C ARG A 140 3.82 -7.70 -33.15
N LEU A 141 4.25 -8.54 -32.22
CA LEU A 141 5.40 -8.25 -31.37
C LEU A 141 6.73 -8.22 -32.14
N LYS A 142 6.87 -9.00 -33.23
CA LYS A 142 8.02 -8.89 -34.14
C LYS A 142 8.01 -7.56 -34.92
N ASP A 143 6.85 -7.12 -35.38
CA ASP A 143 6.70 -5.83 -36.04
C ASP A 143 7.06 -4.67 -35.09
N TYR A 144 6.57 -4.75 -33.85
CA TYR A 144 6.93 -3.81 -32.79
C TYR A 144 8.43 -3.80 -32.49
N GLN A 145 9.05 -4.98 -32.31
CA GLN A 145 10.50 -5.12 -32.12
C GLN A 145 11.27 -4.43 -33.26
N GLN A 146 10.88 -4.68 -34.51
CA GLN A 146 11.50 -4.09 -35.68
C GLN A 146 11.36 -2.57 -35.72
N ALA A 147 10.16 -2.04 -35.42
CA ALA A 147 9.90 -0.61 -35.39
C ALA A 147 10.74 0.10 -34.31
N VAL A 148 10.78 -0.47 -33.10
CA VAL A 148 11.60 0.04 -31.98
C VAL A 148 13.08 0.03 -32.35
N CYS A 149 13.57 -1.04 -32.99
CA CYS A 149 14.95 -1.11 -33.42
C CYS A 149 15.31 -0.12 -34.53
N ASN A 150 14.37 0.21 -35.40
CA ASN A 150 14.55 1.27 -36.40
C ASN A 150 14.61 2.65 -35.73
N LEU A 151 13.68 2.94 -34.82
CA LEU A 151 13.67 4.20 -34.07
C LEU A 151 14.94 4.36 -33.23
N LYS A 152 15.46 3.29 -32.62
CA LYS A 152 16.72 3.32 -31.87
C LYS A 152 17.93 3.76 -32.72
N ARG A 153 17.92 3.47 -34.02
CA ARG A 153 19.00 3.90 -34.95
C ARG A 153 18.91 5.38 -35.32
N ASP A 154 17.69 5.93 -35.37
CA ASP A 154 17.44 7.34 -35.69
C ASP A 154 16.23 7.86 -34.86
N PRO A 155 16.45 8.26 -33.59
CA PRO A 155 15.37 8.58 -32.65
C PRO A 155 14.52 9.80 -33.04
N ASN A 156 15.05 10.67 -33.90
CA ASN A 156 14.37 11.89 -34.33
C ASN A 156 13.59 11.70 -35.65
N ASN A 157 13.60 10.50 -36.23
CA ASN A 157 12.93 10.21 -37.48
C ASN A 157 11.41 10.09 -37.29
N GLU A 158 10.65 11.05 -37.82
CA GLU A 158 9.19 11.05 -37.69
C GLU A 158 8.50 9.84 -38.34
N ASN A 159 9.08 9.25 -39.39
CA ASN A 159 8.54 8.02 -39.98
C ASN A 159 8.72 6.83 -39.03
N TYR A 160 9.89 6.69 -38.39
CA TYR A 160 10.11 5.61 -37.42
C TYR A 160 9.27 5.80 -36.16
N LYS A 161 9.07 7.04 -35.70
CA LYS A 161 8.11 7.33 -34.62
C LYS A 161 6.71 6.87 -34.99
N SER A 162 6.25 7.16 -36.21
CA SER A 162 4.93 6.69 -36.67
C SER A 162 4.83 5.18 -36.71
N LEU A 163 5.83 4.50 -37.26
CA LEU A 163 5.85 3.03 -37.33
C LEU A 163 5.84 2.38 -35.94
N VAL A 164 6.50 2.99 -34.95
CA VAL A 164 6.45 2.50 -33.56
C VAL A 164 5.06 2.66 -32.97
N ARG A 165 4.37 3.78 -33.20
CA ARG A 165 2.99 3.97 -32.72
C ARG A 165 2.05 2.94 -33.35
N ASP A 166 2.12 2.77 -34.67
CA ASP A 166 1.26 1.82 -35.40
C ASP A 166 1.52 0.38 -34.95
N ALA A 167 2.80 -0.02 -34.83
CA ALA A 167 3.16 -1.37 -34.40
C ALA A 167 2.85 -1.63 -32.91
N PHE A 168 2.92 -0.59 -32.07
CA PHE A 168 2.48 -0.68 -30.68
C PHE A 168 0.96 -0.90 -30.60
N ASP A 169 0.16 -0.11 -31.31
CA ASP A 169 -1.30 -0.23 -31.31
C ASP A 169 -1.74 -1.61 -31.82
N ASP A 170 -1.14 -2.10 -32.91
CA ASP A 170 -1.36 -3.47 -33.43
C ASP A 170 -1.04 -4.57 -32.41
N ALA A 171 0.08 -4.42 -31.68
CA ALA A 171 0.50 -5.38 -30.66
C ALA A 171 -0.43 -5.35 -29.44
N ASP A 172 -0.80 -4.16 -28.97
CA ASP A 172 -1.71 -3.92 -27.86
C ASP A 172 -3.10 -4.51 -28.14
N ASP A 173 -3.65 -4.28 -29.34
CA ASP A 173 -4.94 -4.86 -29.76
C ASP A 173 -4.89 -6.39 -29.81
N SER A 174 -3.84 -6.98 -30.39
CA SER A 174 -3.69 -8.44 -30.41
C SER A 174 -3.55 -9.06 -29.01
N LEU A 175 -2.90 -8.35 -28.08
CA LEU A 175 -2.76 -8.78 -26.70
C LEU A 175 -4.09 -8.66 -25.94
N LYS A 176 -4.87 -7.61 -26.16
CA LYS A 176 -6.23 -7.50 -25.60
C LYS A 176 -7.12 -8.66 -26.07
N GLU A 177 -7.07 -8.99 -27.35
CA GLU A 177 -7.85 -10.10 -27.92
C GLU A 177 -7.51 -11.45 -27.27
N ILE A 178 -6.21 -11.79 -27.16
CA ILE A 178 -5.81 -13.06 -26.54
C ILE A 178 -6.15 -13.09 -25.05
N MET A 179 -6.07 -11.96 -24.33
CA MET A 179 -6.45 -11.87 -22.93
C MET A 179 -7.93 -12.17 -22.71
N ILE A 180 -8.81 -11.70 -23.61
CA ILE A 180 -10.24 -12.07 -23.61
C ILE A 180 -10.41 -13.57 -23.84
N ASN A 181 -9.66 -14.14 -24.78
CA ASN A 181 -9.74 -15.56 -25.09
C ASN A 181 -9.28 -16.41 -23.89
N PHE A 182 -8.14 -16.09 -23.27
CA PHE A 182 -7.65 -16.83 -22.10
C PHE A 182 -8.48 -16.63 -20.84
N GLY A 183 -9.12 -15.47 -20.68
CA GLY A 183 -9.99 -15.18 -19.54
C GLY A 183 -11.46 -15.57 -19.74
N ALA A 184 -11.79 -16.31 -20.79
CA ALA A 184 -13.18 -16.69 -21.09
C ALA A 184 -13.72 -17.74 -20.09
N GLU A 185 -15.02 -17.66 -19.84
CA GLU A 185 -15.73 -18.53 -18.90
C GLU A 185 -15.54 -20.03 -19.23
N SER A 186 -15.34 -20.85 -18.19
CA SER A 186 -15.20 -22.31 -18.15
C SER A 186 -13.80 -22.91 -18.38
N ASP A 187 -12.82 -22.13 -18.82
CA ASP A 187 -11.44 -22.59 -19.06
C ASP A 187 -10.40 -21.83 -18.22
N GLU A 188 -10.81 -20.95 -17.29
CA GLU A 188 -9.92 -20.01 -16.62
C GLU A 188 -8.79 -20.70 -15.84
N VAL A 189 -9.08 -21.82 -15.18
CA VAL A 189 -8.07 -22.62 -14.47
C VAL A 189 -7.10 -23.30 -15.45
N LEU A 190 -7.60 -23.81 -16.58
CA LEU A 190 -6.82 -24.54 -17.57
C LEU A 190 -5.95 -23.64 -18.44
N LEU A 191 -6.29 -22.36 -18.55
CA LEU A 191 -5.54 -21.37 -19.31
C LEU A 191 -4.77 -20.39 -18.40
N LEU A 192 -4.82 -20.56 -17.08
CA LEU A 192 -4.31 -19.59 -16.12
C LEU A 192 -2.82 -19.26 -16.27
N ASN A 193 -1.98 -20.27 -16.52
CA ASN A 193 -0.55 -20.04 -16.77
C ASN A 193 -0.32 -19.29 -18.09
N SER A 194 -1.06 -19.63 -19.15
CA SER A 194 -1.00 -18.91 -20.43
C SER A 194 -1.50 -17.46 -20.28
N TYR A 195 -2.59 -17.26 -19.52
CA TYR A 195 -3.11 -15.95 -19.16
C TYR A 195 -2.07 -15.10 -18.44
N ALA A 196 -1.40 -15.66 -17.42
CA ALA A 196 -0.37 -14.94 -16.67
C ALA A 196 0.81 -14.52 -17.54
N GLN A 197 1.29 -15.41 -18.42
CA GLN A 197 2.40 -15.09 -19.32
C GLN A 197 2.00 -14.04 -20.39
N ALA A 198 0.77 -14.09 -20.91
CA ALA A 198 0.26 -13.08 -21.85
C ALA A 198 0.00 -11.72 -21.17
N ALA A 199 -0.57 -11.72 -19.96
CA ALA A 199 -0.74 -10.53 -19.14
C ALA A 199 0.60 -9.85 -18.87
N ASN A 200 1.64 -10.65 -18.59
CA ASN A 200 2.99 -10.17 -18.39
C ASN A 200 3.54 -9.42 -19.62
N LEU A 201 3.36 -9.98 -20.83
CA LEU A 201 3.73 -9.31 -22.08
C LEU A 201 2.97 -7.99 -22.27
N HIS A 202 1.65 -8.00 -22.02
CA HIS A 202 0.79 -6.83 -22.18
C HIS A 202 1.14 -5.71 -21.19
N LEU A 203 1.35 -6.01 -19.91
CA LEU A 203 1.72 -5.00 -18.92
C LEU A 203 3.09 -4.38 -19.22
N LEU A 204 4.04 -5.16 -19.73
CA LEU A 204 5.33 -4.65 -20.17
C LEU A 204 5.23 -3.79 -21.44
N LEU A 205 4.35 -4.14 -22.38
CA LEU A 205 4.07 -3.31 -23.56
C LEU A 205 3.49 -1.95 -23.15
N LEU A 206 2.50 -1.96 -22.24
CA LEU A 206 1.89 -0.73 -21.72
C LEU A 206 2.91 0.13 -20.96
N ARG A 207 3.80 -0.50 -20.20
CA ARG A 207 4.89 0.23 -19.53
C ARG A 207 5.76 0.99 -20.53
N ASP A 208 6.05 0.41 -21.70
CA ASP A 208 6.86 1.07 -22.73
C ASP A 208 6.15 2.31 -23.28
N VAL A 209 4.84 2.26 -23.59
CA VAL A 209 4.12 3.46 -24.06
C VAL A 209 3.95 4.52 -22.97
N VAL A 210 3.79 4.12 -21.70
CA VAL A 210 3.70 5.08 -20.59
C VAL A 210 5.03 5.81 -20.38
N LYS A 211 6.16 5.12 -20.54
CA LYS A 211 7.49 5.74 -20.41
C LYS A 211 7.90 6.54 -21.64
N PHE A 212 7.65 6.03 -22.85
CA PHE A 212 8.26 6.55 -24.08
C PHE A 212 7.27 7.08 -25.11
N GLY A 213 5.96 6.95 -24.90
CA GLY A 213 4.93 7.35 -25.88
C GLY A 213 5.04 8.81 -26.33
N ARG A 214 5.49 9.71 -25.45
CA ARG A 214 5.77 11.12 -25.80
C ARG A 214 6.93 11.25 -26.77
N ASP A 215 8.01 10.50 -26.56
CA ASP A 215 9.17 10.45 -27.47
C ASP A 215 8.78 9.86 -28.83
N TRP A 216 7.81 8.93 -28.82
CA TRP A 216 7.19 8.40 -30.02
C TRP A 216 6.22 9.37 -30.68
N GLY A 217 5.97 10.57 -30.14
CA GLY A 217 5.09 11.60 -30.70
C GLY A 217 3.61 11.48 -30.34
N MET A 218 3.24 10.67 -29.34
CA MET A 218 1.87 10.62 -28.79
C MET A 218 1.55 11.87 -27.96
N LYS A 219 0.27 12.24 -27.92
CA LYS A 219 -0.22 13.35 -27.08
C LYS A 219 -0.24 12.96 -25.61
N GLU A 220 -0.10 13.94 -24.73
CA GLU A 220 -0.16 13.78 -23.27
C GLU A 220 -1.36 12.94 -22.82
N LEU A 221 -2.55 13.35 -23.23
CA LEU A 221 -3.81 12.69 -22.86
C LEU A 221 -3.85 11.21 -23.29
N GLN A 222 -3.24 10.87 -24.44
CA GLN A 222 -3.20 9.49 -24.92
C GLN A 222 -2.31 8.63 -24.03
N VAL A 223 -1.13 9.14 -23.65
CA VAL A 223 -0.22 8.46 -22.71
C VAL A 223 -0.87 8.32 -21.33
N GLU A 224 -1.54 9.37 -20.84
CA GLU A 224 -2.31 9.33 -19.59
C GLU A 224 -3.41 8.27 -19.62
N GLN A 225 -4.11 8.09 -20.74
CA GLN A 225 -5.14 7.05 -20.90
C GLN A 225 -4.55 5.64 -20.91
N TYR A 226 -3.38 5.42 -21.54
CA TYR A 226 -2.70 4.12 -21.45
C TYR A 226 -2.23 3.82 -20.01
N TYR A 227 -1.94 4.84 -19.21
CA TYR A 227 -1.57 4.68 -17.81
C TYR A 227 -2.81 4.47 -16.89
N ASP A 228 -3.75 5.42 -16.90
CA ASP A 228 -4.91 5.49 -16.01
C ASP A 228 -6.20 5.85 -16.80
N ASN A 229 -7.01 4.83 -17.09
CA ASN A 229 -8.32 4.99 -17.71
C ASN A 229 -9.39 4.20 -16.95
N PRO A 230 -9.95 4.77 -15.88
CA PRO A 230 -10.94 4.09 -15.05
C PRO A 230 -12.25 3.83 -15.81
N PRO A 231 -13.09 2.86 -15.39
CA PRO A 231 -14.28 2.42 -16.13
C PRO A 231 -15.36 3.48 -16.41
N ASN A 232 -15.31 4.63 -15.72
CA ASN A 232 -16.21 5.76 -15.95
C ASN A 232 -15.76 6.66 -17.11
N ARG A 233 -14.62 6.38 -17.74
CA ARG A 233 -14.13 7.06 -18.94
C ARG A 233 -14.32 6.17 -20.18
N PRO A 234 -14.51 6.75 -21.36
CA PRO A 234 -14.53 5.98 -22.61
C PRO A 234 -13.20 5.28 -22.87
N GLY A 235 -13.25 4.09 -23.48
CA GLY A 235 -12.08 3.30 -23.89
C GLY A 235 -11.79 2.09 -23.00
N ASN A 236 -10.66 1.43 -23.26
CA ASN A 236 -10.21 0.27 -22.49
C ASN A 236 -9.53 0.70 -21.18
N PRO A 237 -9.50 -0.16 -20.14
CA PRO A 237 -8.78 0.12 -18.90
C PRO A 237 -7.30 0.43 -19.15
N GLY A 238 -6.77 1.41 -18.41
CA GLY A 238 -5.34 1.73 -18.43
C GLY A 238 -4.50 0.71 -17.65
N MET A 239 -3.19 0.84 -17.74
CA MET A 239 -2.21 -0.03 -17.09
C MET A 239 -2.48 -0.23 -15.59
N VAL A 240 -2.81 0.83 -14.84
CA VAL A 240 -3.06 0.71 -13.38
C VAL A 240 -4.31 -0.11 -13.07
N GLN A 241 -5.34 -0.04 -13.92
CA GLN A 241 -6.52 -0.89 -13.78
C GLN A 241 -6.22 -2.34 -14.19
N LEU A 242 -5.45 -2.54 -15.27
CA LEU A 242 -5.07 -3.87 -15.74
C LEU A 242 -4.14 -4.60 -14.77
N LEU A 243 -3.26 -3.88 -14.06
CA LEU A 243 -2.48 -4.45 -12.95
C LEU A 243 -3.38 -5.08 -11.90
N ALA A 244 -4.46 -4.40 -11.51
CA ALA A 244 -5.44 -4.94 -10.57
C ALA A 244 -6.23 -6.11 -11.16
N ILE A 245 -6.81 -5.93 -12.35
CA ILE A 245 -7.65 -6.94 -13.02
C ILE A 245 -6.88 -8.24 -13.26
N TYR A 246 -5.67 -8.15 -13.79
CA TYR A 246 -4.86 -9.34 -14.09
C TYR A 246 -4.39 -10.02 -12.80
N THR A 247 -3.94 -9.26 -11.80
CA THR A 247 -3.51 -9.83 -10.51
C THR A 247 -4.66 -10.55 -9.81
N ASP A 248 -5.82 -9.92 -9.74
CA ASP A 248 -6.98 -10.48 -9.04
C ASP A 248 -7.55 -11.69 -9.80
N HIS A 249 -7.51 -11.69 -11.14
CA HIS A 249 -7.86 -12.86 -11.95
C HIS A 249 -6.91 -14.04 -11.64
N CYS A 250 -5.59 -13.81 -11.67
CA CYS A 250 -4.59 -14.83 -11.40
C CYS A 250 -4.73 -15.44 -10.00
N THR A 251 -4.89 -14.59 -8.97
CA THR A 251 -5.00 -15.06 -7.59
C THR A 251 -6.30 -15.82 -7.34
N ARG A 252 -7.43 -15.34 -7.89
CA ARG A 252 -8.73 -16.01 -7.78
C ARG A 252 -8.69 -17.40 -8.40
N TRP A 253 -8.30 -17.52 -9.67
CA TRP A 253 -8.36 -18.80 -10.37
C TRP A 253 -7.27 -19.79 -9.93
N TYR A 254 -6.15 -19.30 -9.40
CA TYR A 254 -5.20 -20.14 -8.68
C TYR A 254 -5.85 -20.79 -7.45
N GLN A 255 -6.57 -20.01 -6.64
CA GLN A 255 -7.26 -20.52 -5.45
C GLN A 255 -8.35 -21.54 -5.83
N GLU A 256 -9.15 -21.26 -6.86
CA GLU A 256 -10.17 -22.19 -7.35
C GLU A 256 -9.55 -23.52 -7.84
N GLY A 257 -8.51 -23.47 -8.66
CA GLY A 257 -7.82 -24.67 -9.12
C GLY A 257 -7.14 -25.45 -7.99
N ALA A 258 -6.55 -24.75 -7.02
CA ALA A 258 -5.98 -25.36 -5.82
C ALA A 258 -7.07 -26.07 -4.99
N GLN A 259 -8.25 -25.46 -4.86
CA GLN A 259 -9.39 -26.07 -4.14
C GLN A 259 -9.90 -27.32 -4.86
N VAL A 260 -9.99 -27.30 -6.20
CA VAL A 260 -10.34 -28.49 -6.99
C VAL A 260 -9.37 -29.64 -6.71
N GLN A 261 -8.06 -29.37 -6.71
CA GLN A 261 -7.07 -30.39 -6.43
C GLN A 261 -7.08 -30.86 -4.97
N TYR A 262 -7.31 -29.94 -4.02
CA TYR A 262 -7.46 -30.28 -2.61
C TYR A 262 -8.63 -31.25 -2.37
N ASN A 263 -9.75 -31.06 -3.08
CA ASN A 263 -10.93 -31.92 -3.00
C ASN A 263 -10.71 -33.35 -3.54
N THR A 264 -9.61 -33.61 -4.27
CA THR A 264 -9.24 -34.97 -4.68
C THR A 264 -8.74 -35.83 -3.51
N LEU A 265 -8.43 -35.19 -2.37
CA LEU A 265 -7.81 -35.77 -1.17
C LEU A 265 -6.39 -36.31 -1.39
N ASP A 266 -5.84 -36.18 -2.59
CA ASP A 266 -4.46 -36.51 -2.91
C ASP A 266 -3.55 -35.31 -2.68
N TRP A 267 -2.78 -35.35 -1.58
CA TRP A 267 -1.86 -34.28 -1.23
C TRP A 267 -0.82 -34.01 -2.33
N ASN A 268 -0.34 -35.03 -3.05
CA ASN A 268 0.65 -34.82 -4.10
C ASN A 268 0.05 -34.11 -5.30
N LYS A 269 -1.18 -34.43 -5.72
CA LYS A 269 -1.88 -33.68 -6.78
C LYS A 269 -2.10 -32.21 -6.39
N PHE A 270 -2.61 -31.97 -5.18
CA PHE A 270 -2.76 -30.63 -4.63
C PHE A 270 -1.43 -29.87 -4.58
N ASN A 271 -0.39 -30.51 -4.06
CA ASN A 271 0.90 -29.87 -3.89
C ASN A 271 1.64 -29.62 -5.22
N ASP A 272 1.50 -30.51 -6.20
CA ASP A 272 2.03 -30.28 -7.55
C ASP A 272 1.37 -29.07 -8.19
N TYR A 273 0.04 -28.95 -8.13
CA TYR A 273 -0.66 -27.75 -8.60
C TYR A 273 -0.15 -26.51 -7.87
N ARG A 274 -0.10 -26.55 -6.53
CA ARG A 274 0.41 -25.44 -5.70
C ARG A 274 1.82 -25.02 -6.12
N ARG A 275 2.76 -25.97 -6.21
CA ARG A 275 4.17 -25.69 -6.57
C ARG A 275 4.26 -25.13 -7.99
N ASP A 276 3.69 -25.83 -8.95
CA ASP A 276 3.94 -25.58 -10.37
C ASP A 276 3.20 -24.31 -10.82
N MET A 277 1.98 -24.05 -10.32
CA MET A 277 1.27 -22.80 -10.57
C MET A 277 1.85 -21.62 -9.76
N THR A 278 2.49 -21.85 -8.62
CA THR A 278 3.27 -20.78 -7.96
C THR A 278 4.38 -20.30 -8.89
N ILE A 279 5.13 -21.24 -9.50
CA ILE A 279 6.24 -20.92 -10.41
C ILE A 279 5.74 -20.32 -11.74
N MET A 280 4.68 -20.88 -12.33
CA MET A 280 4.16 -20.44 -13.63
C MET A 280 3.29 -19.18 -13.58
N VAL A 281 2.70 -18.85 -12.43
CA VAL A 281 1.72 -17.76 -12.28
C VAL A 281 2.10 -16.80 -11.15
N LEU A 282 2.17 -17.27 -9.91
CA LEU A 282 2.23 -16.35 -8.76
C LEU A 282 3.56 -15.59 -8.64
N ASP A 283 4.67 -16.24 -9.01
CA ASP A 283 6.00 -15.62 -9.00
C ASP A 283 6.02 -14.37 -9.91
N ILE A 284 5.52 -14.50 -11.14
CA ILE A 284 5.48 -13.38 -12.08
C ILE A 284 4.45 -12.32 -11.69
N VAL A 285 3.28 -12.74 -11.20
CA VAL A 285 2.21 -11.84 -10.71
C VAL A 285 2.73 -10.96 -9.57
N SER A 286 3.57 -11.49 -8.69
CA SER A 286 4.14 -10.74 -7.56
C SER A 286 5.13 -9.64 -7.96
N ILE A 287 5.63 -9.70 -9.18
CA ILE A 287 6.57 -8.73 -9.75
C ILE A 287 5.85 -7.60 -10.48
N TRP A 288 4.64 -7.82 -11.01
CA TRP A 288 3.87 -6.82 -11.76
C TRP A 288 3.71 -5.44 -11.10
N PRO A 289 3.56 -5.29 -9.77
CA PRO A 289 3.55 -3.97 -9.15
C PRO A 289 4.77 -3.12 -9.51
N THR A 290 5.93 -3.74 -9.79
CA THR A 290 7.16 -3.03 -10.16
C THR A 290 7.18 -2.52 -11.60
N TYR A 291 6.14 -2.80 -12.39
CA TYR A 291 6.03 -2.29 -13.75
C TYR A 291 5.53 -0.86 -13.80
N ASP A 292 4.82 -0.40 -12.76
CA ASP A 292 4.36 0.99 -12.66
C ASP A 292 5.57 1.95 -12.67
N PRO A 293 5.74 2.75 -13.73
CA PRO A 293 6.91 3.60 -13.90
C PRO A 293 6.93 4.80 -12.93
N PHE A 294 5.79 5.18 -12.33
CA PHE A 294 5.71 6.27 -11.36
C PHE A 294 6.13 5.82 -9.96
N TYR A 295 5.85 4.56 -9.60
CA TYR A 295 6.37 4.00 -8.34
C TYR A 295 7.80 3.45 -8.50
N TYR A 296 8.17 2.97 -9.69
CA TYR A 296 9.45 2.30 -9.98
C TYR A 296 10.17 2.95 -11.16
N GLU A 297 10.67 4.15 -10.91
CA GLU A 297 11.52 4.90 -11.83
C GLU A 297 12.84 4.16 -12.10
N TYR A 298 13.42 3.55 -11.06
CA TYR A 298 14.59 2.69 -11.09
C TYR A 298 14.20 1.19 -11.04
N PRO A 299 15.12 0.27 -11.39
CA PRO A 299 14.89 -1.16 -11.31
C PRO A 299 14.69 -1.56 -9.85
N ALA A 300 13.91 -2.60 -9.62
CA ALA A 300 13.70 -3.14 -8.28
C ALA A 300 14.47 -4.45 -8.09
N LYS A 301 15.24 -4.55 -7.01
CA LYS A 301 15.77 -5.82 -6.51
C LYS A 301 14.69 -6.47 -5.64
N ILE A 302 14.02 -7.46 -6.20
CA ILE A 302 12.86 -8.14 -5.60
C ILE A 302 13.31 -9.47 -4.95
N GLN A 303 12.64 -9.88 -3.88
CA GLN A 303 12.89 -11.17 -3.20
C GLN A 303 11.60 -11.96 -3.00
N LEU A 304 11.52 -13.14 -3.59
CA LEU A 304 10.41 -14.09 -3.45
C LEU A 304 10.63 -14.98 -2.23
N THR A 305 9.97 -14.66 -1.11
CA THR A 305 10.15 -15.37 0.18
C THR A 305 9.29 -16.61 0.36
N ARG A 306 8.34 -16.86 -0.55
CA ARG A 306 7.52 -18.08 -0.56
C ARG A 306 8.39 -19.35 -0.63
N LYS A 307 7.92 -20.41 0.00
CA LYS A 307 8.49 -21.76 -0.11
C LYS A 307 7.62 -22.60 -1.04
N VAL A 308 8.26 -23.46 -1.83
CA VAL A 308 7.59 -24.50 -2.61
C VAL A 308 8.03 -25.88 -2.13
N TYR A 309 7.19 -26.89 -2.32
CA TYR A 309 7.38 -28.21 -1.71
C TYR A 309 7.45 -29.31 -2.76
N THR A 310 8.35 -30.26 -2.58
CA THR A 310 8.37 -31.48 -3.42
C THR A 310 7.22 -32.40 -3.07
N ARG A 311 6.97 -33.42 -3.91
CA ARG A 311 6.08 -34.54 -3.54
C ARG A 311 6.52 -35.19 -2.24
N VAL A 312 5.55 -35.68 -1.46
CA VAL A 312 5.79 -36.50 -0.27
C VAL A 312 6.27 -37.88 -0.69
N PHE A 313 7.26 -38.40 0.03
CA PHE A 313 7.83 -39.74 -0.17
C PHE A 313 7.95 -40.50 1.15
N GLY A 314 8.10 -41.82 1.07
CA GLY A 314 7.97 -42.73 2.20
C GLY A 314 6.53 -43.22 2.40
N GLU A 315 6.21 -43.70 3.59
CA GLU A 315 4.89 -44.24 3.93
C GLU A 315 4.01 -43.16 4.56
N TYR A 316 3.11 -42.55 3.78
CA TYR A 316 2.19 -41.50 4.22
C TYR A 316 0.72 -41.92 4.10
N PRO A 317 -0.20 -41.33 4.89
CA PRO A 317 -1.62 -41.62 4.77
C PRO A 317 -2.17 -41.09 3.45
N LYS A 318 -2.54 -42.01 2.55
CA LYS A 318 -3.22 -41.65 1.29
C LYS A 318 -4.63 -41.15 1.56
N ASN A 319 -5.12 -40.24 0.73
CA ASN A 319 -6.47 -39.66 0.80
C ASN A 319 -6.79 -38.92 2.12
N ARG A 320 -5.76 -38.51 2.87
CA ARG A 320 -5.87 -37.74 4.12
C ARG A 320 -5.02 -36.49 4.03
N ILE A 321 -5.43 -35.59 3.15
CA ILE A 321 -4.68 -34.37 2.84
C ILE A 321 -4.38 -33.55 4.08
N ASP A 322 -5.31 -33.48 5.03
CA ASP A 322 -5.11 -32.76 6.29
C ASP A 322 -3.92 -33.31 7.06
N GLU A 323 -3.89 -34.61 7.37
CA GLU A 323 -2.79 -35.22 8.13
C GLU A 323 -1.40 -35.01 7.49
N VAL A 324 -1.34 -34.94 6.16
CA VAL A 324 -0.10 -34.67 5.43
C VAL A 324 0.23 -33.16 5.44
N GLU A 325 -0.76 -32.29 5.26
CA GLU A 325 -0.58 -30.84 5.21
C GLU A 325 -0.07 -30.25 6.54
N TRP A 326 -0.27 -30.92 7.67
CA TRP A 326 0.36 -30.54 8.96
C TRP A 326 1.89 -30.51 8.92
N MET A 327 2.54 -31.18 7.95
CA MET A 327 4.00 -31.07 7.76
C MET A 327 4.42 -29.73 7.16
N VAL A 328 3.50 -29.01 6.52
CA VAL A 328 3.74 -27.71 5.90
C VAL A 328 3.72 -26.65 7.01
N PRO A 329 4.82 -25.91 7.22
CA PRO A 329 4.87 -24.95 8.31
C PRO A 329 3.84 -23.82 8.15
N THR A 330 3.22 -23.40 9.26
CA THR A 330 2.37 -22.21 9.31
C THR A 330 3.18 -20.93 9.01
N PRO A 331 2.52 -19.84 8.58
CA PRO A 331 3.17 -18.55 8.31
C PRO A 331 4.04 -18.08 9.49
N ARG A 332 5.26 -17.67 9.20
CA ARG A 332 6.28 -17.25 10.17
C ARG A 332 7.35 -16.38 9.52
N LEU A 333 8.14 -15.69 10.33
CA LEU A 333 9.32 -14.97 9.83
C LEU A 333 10.24 -15.93 9.07
N PHE A 334 10.97 -15.39 8.10
CA PHE A 334 11.83 -16.18 7.24
C PHE A 334 12.97 -16.81 8.05
N LEU A 335 13.08 -18.14 7.95
CA LEU A 335 14.07 -18.94 8.68
C LEU A 335 15.11 -19.53 7.72
N TRP A 336 16.37 -19.38 8.08
CA TRP A 336 17.53 -19.94 7.38
C TRP A 336 17.94 -21.26 8.01
N LEU A 337 17.95 -22.34 7.24
CA LEU A 337 18.36 -23.66 7.70
C LEU A 337 19.89 -23.71 7.87
N ASP A 338 20.36 -24.02 9.07
CA ASP A 338 21.78 -23.99 9.45
C ASP A 338 22.37 -25.40 9.56
N LYS A 339 21.63 -26.29 10.22
CA LYS A 339 22.06 -27.66 10.53
C LYS A 339 20.90 -28.64 10.58
N LEU A 340 21.14 -29.86 10.11
CA LEU A 340 20.24 -31.00 10.22
C LEU A 340 20.87 -32.08 11.10
N THR A 341 20.10 -32.65 12.01
CA THR A 341 20.50 -33.81 12.81
C THR A 341 19.41 -34.87 12.71
N PHE A 342 19.74 -36.02 12.13
CA PHE A 342 18.85 -37.16 11.99
C PHE A 342 19.16 -38.19 13.07
N TYR A 343 18.19 -38.48 13.92
CA TYR A 343 18.28 -39.49 14.96
C TYR A 343 17.80 -40.82 14.41
N ARG A 344 18.64 -41.84 14.58
CA ARG A 344 18.47 -43.15 13.97
C ARG A 344 18.32 -44.29 14.96
N ARG A 345 17.79 -45.40 14.46
CA ARG A 345 17.75 -46.70 15.14
C ARG A 345 18.48 -47.73 14.29
N ASN A 346 18.98 -48.79 14.95
CA ASN A 346 19.49 -49.97 14.25
C ASN A 346 18.34 -50.91 13.86
N GLU A 347 17.37 -50.39 13.11
CA GLU A 347 16.17 -51.11 12.66
C GLU A 347 15.95 -50.86 11.15
N GLU A 348 15.64 -51.91 10.39
CA GLU A 348 15.32 -51.81 8.96
C GLU A 348 14.01 -51.03 8.71
N LEU A 349 13.09 -51.09 9.69
CA LEU A 349 11.85 -50.34 9.74
C LEU A 349 12.10 -48.95 10.31
N GLY A 350 11.95 -47.91 9.50
CA GLY A 350 11.91 -46.53 10.02
C GLY A 350 13.19 -46.16 10.76
N GLN A 351 14.35 -46.39 10.13
CA GLN A 351 15.66 -46.10 10.73
C GLN A 351 15.79 -44.67 11.23
N TYR A 352 14.91 -43.74 10.84
CA TYR A 352 14.85 -42.36 11.30
C TYR A 352 13.78 -42.19 12.38
N ALA A 353 14.21 -42.15 13.64
CA ALA A 353 13.35 -41.94 14.81
C ALA A 353 12.96 -40.47 14.98
N GLY A 354 13.84 -39.55 14.60
CA GLY A 354 13.61 -38.12 14.77
C GLY A 354 14.55 -37.26 13.94
N ILE A 355 14.22 -35.98 13.87
CA ILE A 355 15.01 -34.95 13.21
C ILE A 355 15.03 -33.68 14.08
N THR A 356 16.21 -33.12 14.32
CA THR A 356 16.38 -31.76 14.82
C THR A 356 16.86 -30.88 13.68
N GLN A 357 16.12 -29.82 13.39
CA GLN A 357 16.47 -28.82 12.40
C GLN A 357 16.78 -27.50 13.10
N ARG A 358 18.01 -27.00 12.90
CA ARG A 358 18.46 -25.73 13.44
C ARG A 358 18.24 -24.62 12.43
N PHE A 359 17.58 -23.56 12.85
CA PHE A 359 17.37 -22.37 12.04
C PHE A 359 17.97 -21.13 12.69
N LYS A 360 18.19 -20.10 11.88
CA LYS A 360 18.45 -18.73 12.32
C LYS A 360 17.45 -17.80 11.65
N THR A 361 16.97 -16.78 12.37
CA THR A 361 16.27 -15.67 11.71
C THR A 361 17.32 -14.80 10.99
N THR A 362 16.87 -13.91 10.12
CA THR A 362 17.80 -13.06 9.33
C THR A 362 18.65 -12.20 10.28
N PHE A 363 19.98 -12.29 10.19
CA PHE A 363 20.97 -11.63 11.08
C PHE A 363 21.01 -12.04 12.57
N ASP A 364 20.16 -12.96 13.01
CA ASP A 364 20.18 -13.35 14.42
C ASP A 364 21.30 -14.35 14.70
N SER A 365 21.95 -14.17 15.85
CA SER A 365 22.95 -15.10 16.38
C SER A 365 22.29 -16.26 17.12
N GLN A 366 21.03 -16.11 17.56
CA GLN A 366 20.29 -17.14 18.25
C GLN A 366 19.78 -18.20 17.28
N SER A 367 20.06 -19.46 17.61
CA SER A 367 19.58 -20.62 16.87
C SER A 367 18.27 -21.12 17.43
N LEU A 368 17.31 -21.41 16.56
CA LEU A 368 16.03 -22.03 16.86
C LEU A 368 16.08 -23.50 16.44
N ASP A 369 16.03 -24.41 17.41
CA ASP A 369 16.01 -25.85 17.16
C ASP A 369 14.57 -26.37 17.19
N TYR A 370 14.12 -26.99 16.09
CA TYR A 370 12.85 -27.70 16.02
C TYR A 370 13.10 -29.19 15.92
N THR A 371 12.66 -29.92 16.95
CA THR A 371 12.77 -31.39 17.00
C THR A 371 11.42 -32.02 16.67
N GLN A 372 11.42 -33.01 15.78
CA GLN A 372 10.27 -33.88 15.50
C GLN A 372 10.70 -35.34 15.65
N GLY A 373 9.83 -36.19 16.20
CA GLY A 373 10.18 -37.58 16.53
C GLY A 373 11.05 -37.69 17.80
N MET A 374 11.81 -38.77 17.91
CA MET A 374 12.64 -39.07 19.09
C MET A 374 14.13 -38.80 18.86
N GLN A 375 14.79 -38.34 19.92
CA GLN A 375 16.25 -38.19 19.96
C GLN A 375 16.88 -39.48 20.50
N THR A 376 17.62 -40.19 19.64
CA THR A 376 18.33 -41.43 19.97
C THR A 376 19.84 -41.20 20.06
N ASP A 377 20.58 -42.15 20.63
CA ASP A 377 22.05 -42.03 20.74
C ASP A 377 22.78 -42.18 19.41
N LEU A 378 22.17 -42.87 18.44
CA LEU A 378 22.70 -42.97 17.08
C LEU A 378 22.15 -41.81 16.25
N PHE A 379 23.00 -40.92 15.76
CA PHE A 379 22.55 -39.80 14.94
C PHE A 379 23.58 -39.43 13.86
N ASP A 380 23.08 -38.85 12.77
CA ASP A 380 23.88 -38.25 11.70
C ASP A 380 23.68 -36.74 11.68
N VAL A 381 24.71 -35.98 11.33
CA VAL A 381 24.67 -34.51 11.27
C VAL A 381 25.09 -34.03 9.89
N VAL A 382 24.36 -33.05 9.36
CA VAL A 382 24.75 -32.29 8.17
C VAL A 382 24.75 -30.81 8.53
N GLU A 383 25.91 -30.19 8.43
CA GLU A 383 26.03 -28.74 8.49
C GLU A 383 25.78 -28.19 7.09
N ILE A 384 24.77 -27.32 6.98
CA ILE A 384 24.44 -26.68 5.71
C ILE A 384 25.21 -25.37 5.62
N ASN A 385 25.06 -24.48 6.60
CA ASN A 385 25.75 -23.20 6.63
C ASN A 385 26.88 -23.20 7.68
N SER A 386 27.92 -24.01 7.46
CA SER A 386 29.11 -24.05 8.32
C SER A 386 30.04 -22.85 8.04
N GLY A 387 29.73 -21.69 8.61
CA GLY A 387 30.67 -20.56 8.62
C GLY A 387 30.01 -19.18 8.65
N GLN A 388 30.19 -18.46 9.75
CA GLN A 388 30.12 -17.01 9.72
C GLN A 388 31.49 -16.49 9.25
N ILE A 389 31.54 -15.81 8.11
CA ILE A 389 32.69 -14.97 7.77
C ILE A 389 32.26 -13.55 8.14
N ASN A 390 32.93 -12.95 9.14
CA ASN A 390 32.70 -11.55 9.55
C ASN A 390 31.23 -11.22 9.92
N ASN A 391 30.57 -12.03 10.77
CA ASN A 391 29.16 -11.86 11.17
C ASN A 391 28.14 -11.89 10.01
N ARG A 392 28.52 -12.38 8.83
CA ARG A 392 27.61 -12.60 7.70
C ARG A 392 27.38 -14.08 7.52
N LEU A 393 26.10 -14.45 7.36
CA LEU A 393 25.74 -15.80 6.91
C LEU A 393 26.25 -15.95 5.46
N SER A 394 26.96 -17.04 5.17
CA SER A 394 27.21 -17.50 3.80
C SER A 394 26.28 -18.68 3.53
N LEU A 395 25.52 -18.65 2.44
CA LEU A 395 24.70 -19.78 2.04
C LEU A 395 25.57 -20.83 1.36
N ASN A 396 26.00 -21.84 2.10
CA ASN A 396 26.45 -23.11 1.53
C ASN A 396 25.19 -24.01 1.38
N GLY A 397 24.29 -23.56 0.51
CA GLY A 397 22.96 -24.14 0.37
C GLY A 397 22.98 -25.53 -0.28
N VAL A 398 21.96 -26.34 0.03
CA VAL A 398 21.68 -27.58 -0.70
C VAL A 398 20.80 -27.24 -1.89
N TRP A 399 21.20 -27.62 -3.10
CA TRP A 399 20.46 -27.31 -4.33
C TRP A 399 19.76 -28.52 -4.96
N LYS A 400 20.15 -29.72 -4.54
CA LYS A 400 19.62 -31.00 -4.99
C LYS A 400 19.70 -32.01 -3.85
N THR A 401 18.75 -32.94 -3.80
CA THR A 401 18.79 -34.08 -2.87
C THR A 401 18.48 -35.38 -3.59
N SER A 402 18.94 -36.52 -3.05
CA SER A 402 18.56 -37.84 -3.55
C SER A 402 18.35 -38.80 -2.40
N ASN A 403 17.36 -39.68 -2.53
CA ASN A 403 16.98 -40.61 -1.47
C ASN A 403 16.83 -42.02 -2.03
N VAL A 404 17.35 -43.01 -1.30
CA VAL A 404 17.04 -44.41 -1.55
C VAL A 404 15.77 -44.77 -0.76
N LEU A 405 14.77 -45.29 -1.47
CA LEU A 405 13.58 -45.88 -0.87
C LEU A 405 13.70 -47.40 -0.91
N GLY A 406 13.45 -48.03 0.23
CA GLY A 406 13.39 -49.47 0.38
C GLY A 406 11.95 -49.95 0.65
N GLN A 407 11.80 -51.26 0.80
CA GLN A 407 10.54 -51.91 1.17
C GLN A 407 10.71 -52.72 2.45
N TYR A 408 9.72 -52.68 3.33
CA TYR A 408 9.60 -53.63 4.42
C TYR A 408 8.14 -53.98 4.68
N SER A 409 7.81 -55.28 4.72
CA SER A 409 6.45 -55.78 4.99
C SER A 409 5.35 -55.09 4.15
N GLY A 410 5.65 -54.73 2.90
CA GLY A 410 4.74 -54.05 1.99
C GLY A 410 4.74 -52.51 2.06
N ALA A 411 5.36 -51.90 3.07
CA ALA A 411 5.46 -50.44 3.23
C ALA A 411 6.76 -49.87 2.64
N ALA A 412 6.69 -48.66 2.08
CA ALA A 412 7.86 -47.95 1.57
C ALA A 412 8.62 -47.28 2.73
N THR A 413 9.92 -47.52 2.84
CA THR A 413 10.77 -46.98 3.91
C THR A 413 11.88 -46.10 3.33
N VAL A 414 12.16 -44.96 3.96
CA VAL A 414 13.28 -44.11 3.56
C VAL A 414 14.57 -44.68 4.13
N GLN A 415 15.54 -44.97 3.27
CA GLN A 415 16.79 -45.62 3.62
C GLN A 415 17.97 -44.65 3.72
N THR A 416 18.00 -43.65 2.85
CA THR A 416 19.08 -42.65 2.86
C THR A 416 18.58 -41.25 2.56
N PHE A 417 19.36 -40.26 3.03
CA PHE A 417 19.26 -38.86 2.63
C PHE A 417 20.60 -38.41 2.07
N SER A 418 20.65 -38.01 0.82
CA SER A 418 21.84 -37.45 0.17
C SER A 418 21.62 -35.96 -0.14
N PHE A 419 22.53 -35.10 0.31
CA PHE A 419 22.47 -33.65 0.14
C PHE A 419 23.63 -33.14 -0.71
N TYR A 420 23.32 -32.45 -1.82
CA TYR A 420 24.32 -31.84 -2.72
C TYR A 420 24.52 -30.38 -2.34
N LEU A 421 25.71 -30.05 -1.82
CA LEU A 421 26.07 -28.71 -1.35
C LEU A 421 26.70 -27.88 -2.48
N LEU A 422 26.38 -26.59 -2.53
CA LEU A 422 26.87 -25.68 -3.59
C LEU A 422 28.35 -25.33 -3.50
N GLN A 423 28.90 -25.19 -2.28
CA GLN A 423 30.27 -24.73 -2.04
C GLN A 423 31.19 -25.86 -1.53
N SER A 424 30.88 -27.13 -1.82
CA SER A 424 31.81 -28.24 -1.59
C SER A 424 32.90 -28.28 -2.67
N GLU A 425 34.07 -28.86 -2.35
CA GLU A 425 35.17 -29.06 -3.32
C GLU A 425 34.72 -29.84 -4.57
N ASP A 426 33.74 -30.72 -4.40
CA ASP A 426 33.01 -31.39 -5.48
C ASP A 426 31.48 -31.24 -5.23
N PRO A 427 30.78 -30.33 -5.92
CA PRO A 427 29.33 -30.12 -5.77
C PRO A 427 28.48 -31.27 -6.31
N TYR A 428 29.09 -32.23 -7.01
CA TYR A 428 28.41 -33.43 -7.53
C TYR A 428 28.51 -34.64 -6.58
N ASN A 429 29.31 -34.56 -5.52
CA ASN A 429 29.41 -35.61 -4.51
C ASN A 429 28.58 -35.24 -3.27
N PRO A 430 27.46 -35.94 -2.99
CA PRO A 430 26.58 -35.58 -1.89
C PRO A 430 27.06 -36.13 -0.55
N ILE A 431 26.71 -35.42 0.53
CA ILE A 431 26.76 -36.00 1.88
C ILE A 431 25.57 -36.95 2.02
N THR A 432 25.85 -38.25 2.17
CA THR A 432 24.81 -39.29 2.31
C THR A 432 24.73 -39.81 3.74
N LEU A 433 23.52 -39.79 4.28
CA LEU A 433 23.17 -40.28 5.62
C LEU A 433 22.35 -41.56 5.52
N GLY A 434 22.37 -42.38 6.57
CA GLY A 434 21.62 -43.64 6.61
C GLY A 434 22.34 -44.84 6.00
N ASN A 435 21.71 -46.00 6.14
CA ASN A 435 22.17 -47.26 5.56
C ASN A 435 21.17 -47.78 4.52
N VAL A 436 21.67 -48.38 3.44
CA VAL A 436 20.84 -49.06 2.44
C VAL A 436 20.69 -50.52 2.83
N TYR A 437 19.48 -50.93 3.22
CA TYR A 437 19.14 -52.33 3.49
C TYR A 437 18.58 -53.04 2.24
N ASN A 438 17.74 -52.34 1.48
CA ASN A 438 17.27 -52.75 0.15
C ASN A 438 16.85 -51.51 -0.66
N THR A 439 16.62 -51.70 -1.95
CA THR A 439 16.30 -50.61 -2.89
C THR A 439 15.08 -50.98 -3.74
N ILE A 440 14.02 -50.19 -3.61
CA ILE A 440 12.91 -50.12 -4.58
C ILE A 440 13.25 -49.07 -5.64
N SER A 441 13.65 -47.88 -5.19
CA SER A 441 13.92 -46.75 -6.08
C SER A 441 14.98 -45.83 -5.50
N ASN A 442 15.71 -45.16 -6.39
CA ASN A 442 16.53 -44.01 -6.05
C ASN A 442 15.89 -42.79 -6.72
N THR A 443 15.52 -41.79 -5.93
CA THR A 443 14.76 -40.65 -6.42
C THR A 443 15.46 -39.35 -6.06
N THR A 444 15.68 -38.52 -7.07
CA THR A 444 16.23 -37.18 -6.92
C THR A 444 15.10 -36.17 -6.73
N TYR A 445 15.29 -35.24 -5.83
CA TYR A 445 14.36 -34.14 -5.57
C TYR A 445 15.08 -32.80 -5.71
N GLY A 446 14.35 -31.82 -6.25
CA GLY A 446 14.83 -30.48 -6.49
C GLY A 446 13.87 -29.73 -7.41
N LEU A 447 14.33 -28.60 -7.94
CA LEU A 447 13.57 -27.78 -8.87
C LEU A 447 14.29 -27.74 -10.23
N PRO A 448 13.56 -27.51 -11.34
CA PRO A 448 14.16 -27.38 -12.67
C PRO A 448 15.22 -26.29 -12.73
N CYS A 449 16.20 -26.46 -13.62
CA CYS A 449 17.17 -25.41 -13.90
C CYS A 449 16.48 -24.20 -14.55
N SER A 450 17.03 -23.02 -14.31
CA SER A 450 16.73 -21.87 -15.16
C SER A 450 17.25 -22.11 -16.59
N THR A 451 16.55 -21.56 -17.57
CA THR A 451 17.01 -21.53 -18.97
C THR A 451 18.31 -20.75 -19.06
N ASN A 452 19.25 -21.21 -19.90
CA ASN A 452 20.47 -20.48 -20.14
C ASN A 452 20.17 -19.17 -20.89
N THR A 453 20.53 -18.04 -20.31
CA THR A 453 20.44 -16.71 -20.93
C THR A 453 21.80 -16.14 -21.36
N THR A 454 22.83 -16.99 -21.46
CA THR A 454 24.19 -16.54 -21.85
C THR A 454 24.14 -15.84 -23.21
N GLY A 455 24.56 -14.57 -23.25
CA GLY A 455 24.57 -13.74 -24.46
C GLY A 455 23.31 -12.91 -24.69
N CYS A 456 22.28 -13.03 -23.85
CA CYS A 456 21.12 -12.15 -23.89
C CYS A 456 21.48 -10.80 -23.23
N THR A 457 21.53 -9.74 -24.04
CA THR A 457 21.81 -8.38 -23.56
C THR A 457 20.50 -7.65 -23.24
N SER A 458 20.59 -6.51 -22.59
CA SER A 458 19.43 -5.60 -22.41
C SER A 458 19.03 -4.88 -23.69
N ASN A 459 19.65 -5.21 -24.84
CA ASN A 459 19.36 -4.61 -26.13
C ASN A 459 18.31 -5.45 -26.89
N PRO A 460 17.08 -4.94 -27.12
CA PRO A 460 16.04 -5.68 -27.83
C PRO A 460 16.36 -5.96 -29.30
N CYS A 461 17.42 -5.35 -29.84
CA CYS A 461 17.83 -5.47 -31.24
C CYS A 461 18.96 -6.48 -31.47
N GLU A 462 19.43 -7.13 -30.41
CA GLU A 462 20.47 -8.16 -30.49
C GLU A 462 19.85 -9.56 -30.34
N PRO A 463 20.38 -10.55 -31.07
CA PRO A 463 19.91 -11.93 -30.93
C PRO A 463 20.27 -12.47 -29.54
N CYS A 464 19.31 -13.12 -28.90
CA CYS A 464 19.48 -13.81 -27.62
C CYS A 464 19.39 -15.31 -27.88
N ASN A 465 20.48 -16.02 -27.55
CA ASN A 465 20.55 -17.48 -27.67
C ASN A 465 20.10 -18.12 -26.36
N LEU A 466 18.93 -18.75 -26.38
CA LEU A 466 18.42 -19.48 -25.23
C LEU A 466 18.61 -20.98 -25.41
N SER A 467 19.01 -21.65 -24.34
CA SER A 467 18.91 -23.11 -24.25
C SER A 467 18.11 -23.52 -23.04
N THR A 468 16.93 -24.09 -23.30
CA THR A 468 16.01 -24.62 -22.30
C THR A 468 16.50 -25.97 -21.81
N SER A 469 16.57 -26.15 -20.49
CA SER A 469 16.71 -27.49 -19.92
C SER A 469 15.36 -28.20 -19.95
N GLN A 470 15.34 -29.48 -20.32
CA GLN A 470 14.16 -30.35 -20.21
C GLN A 470 14.17 -31.17 -18.90
N GLU A 471 15.15 -30.93 -18.03
CA GLU A 471 15.31 -31.67 -16.77
C GLU A 471 14.29 -31.22 -15.72
N SER A 472 13.60 -32.17 -15.11
CA SER A 472 12.65 -31.93 -14.02
C SER A 472 13.31 -31.54 -12.70
N VAL A 473 14.59 -31.90 -12.54
CA VAL A 473 15.43 -31.50 -11.41
C VAL A 473 16.74 -30.98 -11.99
N CYS A 474 17.18 -29.82 -11.52
CA CYS A 474 18.40 -29.24 -12.04
C CYS A 474 19.61 -30.12 -11.69
N ASP A 475 20.47 -30.37 -12.67
CA ASP A 475 21.78 -31.02 -12.48
C ASP A 475 22.97 -30.09 -12.75
N ILE A 476 22.71 -28.78 -12.93
CA ILE A 476 23.73 -27.77 -13.23
C ILE A 476 23.80 -26.74 -12.08
N PRO A 477 24.81 -26.80 -11.18
CA PRO A 477 24.94 -25.90 -10.03
C PRO A 477 24.86 -24.40 -10.39
N GLY A 478 25.40 -24.01 -11.55
CA GLY A 478 25.37 -22.62 -12.02
C GLY A 478 24.01 -22.11 -12.52
N ARG A 479 22.97 -22.95 -12.58
CA ARG A 479 21.63 -22.59 -13.10
C ARG A 479 20.50 -22.84 -12.12
N ILE A 480 20.82 -23.08 -10.85
CA ILE A 480 19.84 -23.37 -9.82
C ILE A 480 18.88 -22.19 -9.63
N THR A 481 17.67 -22.50 -9.18
CA THR A 481 16.62 -21.50 -8.92
C THR A 481 16.20 -21.48 -7.46
N HIS A 482 16.51 -22.54 -6.72
CA HIS A 482 16.10 -22.72 -5.34
C HIS A 482 17.17 -23.42 -4.50
N THR A 483 17.10 -23.23 -3.19
CA THR A 483 17.87 -23.97 -2.19
C THR A 483 16.96 -24.57 -1.13
N LEU A 484 17.42 -25.65 -0.50
CA LEU A 484 16.69 -26.35 0.56
C LEU A 484 16.46 -25.40 1.74
N ALA A 485 15.19 -25.26 2.11
CA ALA A 485 14.76 -24.43 3.22
C ALA A 485 14.42 -25.25 4.46
N THR A 486 13.88 -26.47 4.32
CA THR A 486 13.40 -27.31 5.45
C THR A 486 13.20 -28.74 4.96
N VAL A 487 13.48 -29.74 5.79
CA VAL A 487 13.03 -31.12 5.62
C VAL A 487 11.74 -31.31 6.44
N ASN A 488 10.60 -31.42 5.78
CA ASN A 488 9.33 -31.67 6.44
C ASN A 488 9.16 -33.17 6.64
N CYS A 489 8.58 -33.58 7.77
CA CYS A 489 8.36 -35.00 8.05
C CYS A 489 7.08 -35.25 8.85
N GLY A 490 6.63 -36.50 8.81
CA GLY A 490 5.52 -37.00 9.60
C GLY A 490 5.62 -38.51 9.85
N GLY A 491 4.81 -39.02 10.77
CA GLY A 491 4.79 -40.43 11.14
C GLY A 491 3.97 -40.71 12.39
N TRP A 492 3.82 -41.99 12.70
CA TRP A 492 3.09 -42.49 13.87
C TRP A 492 4.01 -43.35 14.73
N TYR A 493 3.77 -43.39 16.05
CA TYR A 493 4.47 -44.28 17.00
C TYR A 493 6.01 -44.18 16.91
N GLU A 494 6.54 -43.05 17.39
CA GLU A 494 7.99 -42.83 17.62
C GLU A 494 8.94 -42.90 16.40
N ASN A 495 8.41 -43.02 15.17
CA ASN A 495 9.19 -43.12 13.93
C ASN A 495 8.72 -42.11 12.88
N LEU A 496 9.68 -41.50 12.18
CA LEU A 496 9.41 -40.67 11.01
C LEU A 496 9.29 -41.57 9.78
N ARG A 497 8.16 -41.52 9.09
CA ARG A 497 7.82 -42.46 8.01
C ARG A 497 7.77 -41.82 6.63
N TYR A 498 7.43 -40.55 6.57
CA TYR A 498 7.28 -39.83 5.33
C TYR A 498 7.82 -38.40 5.43
N PHE A 499 8.27 -37.89 4.30
CA PHE A 499 9.04 -36.65 4.22
C PHE A 499 8.72 -35.88 2.94
N ALA A 500 8.96 -34.57 2.97
CA ALA A 500 8.96 -33.68 1.81
C ALA A 500 10.01 -32.58 1.99
N TYR A 501 10.54 -32.03 0.91
CA TYR A 501 11.50 -30.94 0.97
C TYR A 501 10.83 -29.61 0.66
N SER A 502 11.13 -28.59 1.47
CA SER A 502 10.76 -27.20 1.21
C SER A 502 11.92 -26.48 0.54
N TRP A 503 11.63 -25.62 -0.43
CA TRP A 503 12.64 -24.93 -1.24
C TRP A 503 12.36 -23.42 -1.26
N ALA A 504 13.38 -22.62 -0.98
CA ALA A 504 13.32 -21.15 -1.06
C ALA A 504 13.97 -20.66 -2.36
N HIS A 505 13.40 -19.62 -2.96
CA HIS A 505 13.93 -19.04 -4.20
C HIS A 505 15.27 -18.33 -3.96
N ILE A 506 16.21 -18.44 -4.90
CA ILE A 506 17.56 -17.86 -4.77
C ILE A 506 17.60 -16.32 -4.69
N SER A 507 16.50 -15.64 -5.04
CA SER A 507 16.41 -14.18 -4.88
C SER A 507 16.50 -13.73 -3.43
N VAL A 508 16.15 -14.60 -2.47
CA VAL A 508 16.18 -14.26 -1.05
C VAL A 508 17.62 -14.25 -0.56
N THR A 509 18.08 -13.11 -0.05
CA THR A 509 19.45 -12.94 0.43
C THR A 509 19.53 -13.02 1.96
N VAL A 510 20.60 -13.56 2.51
CA VAL A 510 20.77 -13.71 3.97
C VAL A 510 20.96 -12.40 4.75
N ASN A 511 21.43 -11.34 4.09
CA ASN A 511 21.96 -10.16 4.78
C ASN A 511 21.22 -8.85 4.44
N ASN A 512 19.95 -8.90 4.01
CA ASN A 512 19.12 -7.71 3.74
C ASN A 512 19.92 -6.51 3.15
N VAL A 513 20.66 -6.77 2.08
CA VAL A 513 21.71 -5.87 1.60
C VAL A 513 21.10 -4.76 0.76
N ILE A 514 21.37 -3.52 1.14
CA ILE A 514 21.07 -2.31 0.37
C ILE A 514 22.31 -1.94 -0.43
N THR A 515 22.16 -1.93 -1.75
CA THR A 515 23.27 -1.70 -2.69
C THR A 515 23.27 -0.24 -3.18
N PRO A 516 24.41 0.47 -3.16
CA PRO A 516 24.55 1.85 -3.60
C PRO A 516 24.61 1.95 -5.12
N SER A 517 23.46 1.70 -5.73
CA SER A 517 23.26 1.77 -7.18
C SER A 517 21.92 2.45 -7.46
N LYS A 518 21.67 2.82 -8.72
CA LYS A 518 20.35 3.28 -9.19
C LYS A 518 19.37 2.10 -9.24
N THR A 519 19.09 1.47 -8.10
CA THR A 519 18.21 0.31 -7.92
C THR A 519 17.44 0.45 -6.62
N ILE A 520 16.12 0.30 -6.68
CA ILE A 520 15.23 0.19 -5.53
C ILE A 520 15.45 -1.17 -4.88
N THR A 521 15.85 -1.20 -3.61
CA THR A 521 15.98 -2.48 -2.88
C THR A 521 14.68 -2.80 -2.16
N GLN A 522 14.01 -3.90 -2.50
CA GLN A 522 12.85 -4.40 -1.75
C GLN A 522 13.27 -5.45 -0.73
N ILE A 523 12.81 -5.28 0.51
CA ILE A 523 12.99 -6.23 1.58
C ILE A 523 11.61 -6.59 2.14
N PRO A 524 11.13 -7.83 1.92
CA PRO A 524 9.87 -8.30 2.49
C PRO A 524 9.87 -8.21 4.02
N ALA A 525 8.75 -7.78 4.60
CA ALA A 525 8.61 -7.56 6.04
C ALA A 525 8.87 -8.83 6.85
N VAL A 526 8.54 -10.00 6.29
CA VAL A 526 8.78 -11.32 6.89
C VAL A 526 10.27 -11.67 7.05
N LYS A 527 11.18 -10.90 6.46
CA LYS A 527 12.64 -11.03 6.67
C LYS A 527 13.15 -10.24 7.88
N ALA A 528 12.26 -9.66 8.67
CA ALA A 528 12.57 -9.19 10.00
C ALA A 528 13.16 -10.32 10.86
N TYR A 529 13.95 -9.95 11.87
CA TYR A 529 14.48 -10.91 12.84
C TYR A 529 13.54 -11.08 14.04
N ASN A 530 12.71 -10.07 14.32
CA ASN A 530 11.79 -10.08 15.46
C ASN A 530 10.48 -9.34 15.17
N THR A 531 9.37 -9.85 15.70
CA THR A 531 8.07 -9.19 15.69
C THR A 531 7.24 -9.56 16.90
N THR A 532 6.44 -8.62 17.40
CA THR A 532 5.37 -8.88 18.38
C THR A 532 3.98 -8.94 17.72
N GLY A 533 3.92 -8.77 16.39
CA GLY A 533 2.72 -8.96 15.60
C GLY A 533 2.56 -10.41 15.11
N ASN A 534 1.67 -10.59 14.15
CA ASN A 534 1.40 -11.88 13.54
C ASN A 534 2.03 -11.95 12.14
N VAL A 535 2.53 -13.12 11.76
CA VAL A 535 2.79 -13.41 10.35
C VAL A 535 1.56 -14.10 9.79
N ILE A 536 1.05 -13.58 8.68
CA ILE A 536 -0.15 -14.10 8.00
C ILE A 536 0.22 -14.55 6.59
N SER A 537 -0.53 -15.51 6.05
CA SER A 537 -0.31 -15.96 4.68
C SER A 537 -0.50 -14.80 3.70
N GLY A 538 0.36 -14.76 2.68
CA GLY A 538 0.28 -13.77 1.62
C GLY A 538 -0.99 -13.89 0.78
N THR A 539 -1.28 -12.84 0.00
CA THR A 539 -2.47 -12.76 -0.88
C THR A 539 -2.25 -13.48 -2.22
N GLN A 540 -1.32 -14.44 -2.26
CA GLN A 540 -0.82 -15.11 -3.46
C GLN A 540 -0.14 -14.17 -4.49
N SER A 541 -0.27 -12.85 -4.37
CA SER A 541 0.33 -11.82 -5.24
C SER A 541 1.49 -11.06 -4.61
N THR A 542 1.97 -11.45 -3.42
CA THR A 542 3.01 -10.73 -2.67
C THR A 542 4.39 -11.39 -2.74
N GLY A 543 4.48 -12.59 -3.33
CA GLY A 543 5.72 -13.37 -3.44
C GLY A 543 6.13 -14.05 -2.14
N GLY A 544 5.29 -14.00 -1.11
CA GLY A 544 5.50 -14.60 0.21
C GLY A 544 4.49 -14.08 1.26
N ASP A 545 4.73 -14.42 2.51
CA ASP A 545 3.89 -14.05 3.64
C ASP A 545 3.98 -12.56 4.00
N LEU A 546 3.04 -12.09 4.83
CA LEU A 546 2.90 -10.71 5.26
C LEU A 546 3.05 -10.59 6.78
N VAL A 547 3.36 -9.39 7.27
CA VAL A 547 3.38 -9.10 8.72
C VAL A 547 2.18 -8.22 9.07
N GLU A 548 1.27 -8.76 9.88
CA GLU A 548 0.20 -8.00 10.51
C GLU A 548 0.67 -7.43 11.84
N LEU A 549 0.57 -6.12 12.00
CA LEU A 549 0.88 -5.40 13.22
C LEU A 549 -0.41 -4.86 13.86
N PRO A 550 -1.00 -5.57 14.84
CA PRO A 550 -2.03 -5.03 15.71
C PRO A 550 -1.57 -3.75 16.43
N ALA A 551 -2.52 -3.00 17.01
CA ALA A 551 -2.20 -1.83 17.81
C ALA A 551 -1.17 -2.17 18.91
N ASN A 552 -0.15 -1.34 19.08
CA ASN A 552 0.98 -1.51 20.00
C ASN A 552 1.96 -2.65 19.70
N SER A 553 1.83 -3.35 18.57
CA SER A 553 2.82 -4.32 18.12
C SER A 553 3.95 -3.68 17.31
N SER A 554 5.05 -4.41 17.16
CA SER A 554 6.28 -3.93 16.52
C SER A 554 6.91 -4.97 15.59
N LEU A 555 7.66 -4.47 14.62
CA LEU A 555 8.50 -5.24 13.70
C LEU A 555 9.92 -4.67 13.73
N GLN A 556 10.94 -5.53 13.81
CA GLN A 556 12.35 -5.12 13.86
C GLN A 556 13.16 -5.85 12.80
N MET A 557 13.94 -5.09 12.03
CA MET A 557 14.72 -5.57 10.90
C MET A 557 16.16 -5.06 10.99
N ILE A 558 17.10 -5.90 10.58
CA ILE A 558 18.51 -5.57 10.42
C ILE A 558 18.82 -5.46 8.93
N LEU A 559 19.60 -4.45 8.56
CA LEU A 559 19.99 -4.10 7.21
C LEU A 559 21.51 -4.01 7.12
N THR A 560 22.06 -4.44 5.99
CA THR A 560 23.45 -4.14 5.62
C THR A 560 23.48 -3.04 4.58
N HIS A 561 24.14 -1.94 4.90
CA HIS A 561 24.36 -0.81 4.00
C HIS A 561 25.76 -0.90 3.42
N LEU A 562 25.87 -1.12 2.11
CA LEU A 562 27.16 -1.10 1.41
C LEU A 562 27.61 0.34 1.10
N PRO A 563 28.93 0.60 1.08
CA PRO A 563 29.47 1.95 0.88
C PRO A 563 29.28 2.45 -0.55
N GLY A 564 28.82 3.69 -0.70
CA GLY A 564 28.41 4.24 -1.99
C GLY A 564 28.83 5.68 -2.23
N ASP A 565 29.74 5.90 -3.17
CA ASP A 565 30.29 7.23 -3.48
C ASP A 565 29.34 8.12 -4.31
N LYS A 566 28.32 7.52 -4.94
CA LYS A 566 27.43 8.19 -5.92
C LYS A 566 25.98 8.38 -5.44
N ILE A 567 25.61 7.71 -4.35
CA ILE A 567 24.25 7.77 -3.78
C ILE A 567 24.37 8.44 -2.42
N SER A 568 23.73 9.58 -2.23
CA SER A 568 23.82 10.36 -0.99
C SER A 568 22.96 9.78 0.14
N GLY A 569 21.93 9.02 -0.21
CA GLY A 569 21.06 8.36 0.75
C GLY A 569 19.93 7.58 0.08
N TYR A 570 19.01 7.11 0.90
CA TYR A 570 17.85 6.34 0.49
C TYR A 570 16.60 6.89 1.14
N ARG A 571 15.55 7.10 0.34
CA ARG A 571 14.20 7.31 0.86
C ARG A 571 13.55 5.95 1.11
N MET A 572 12.98 5.77 2.29
CA MET A 572 12.35 4.53 2.71
C MET A 572 10.85 4.59 2.47
N ARG A 573 10.30 3.63 1.74
CA ARG A 573 8.88 3.50 1.42
C ARG A 573 8.37 2.15 1.91
N ILE A 574 7.16 2.11 2.45
CA ILE A 574 6.49 0.85 2.82
C ILE A 574 5.32 0.58 1.88
N ARG A 575 5.16 -0.68 1.49
CA ARG A 575 3.92 -1.20 0.87
C ARG A 575 3.07 -1.85 1.96
N TYR A 576 1.86 -1.34 2.17
CA TYR A 576 1.03 -1.69 3.32
C TYR A 576 -0.45 -1.79 2.97
N ALA A 577 -1.23 -2.44 3.83
CA ALA A 577 -2.69 -2.42 3.79
C ALA A 577 -3.26 -2.03 5.16
N ALA A 578 -4.25 -1.14 5.19
CA ALA A 578 -4.92 -0.69 6.41
C ALA A 578 -6.43 -0.49 6.22
N LYS A 579 -7.25 -1.01 7.15
CA LYS A 579 -8.74 -0.89 7.11
C LYS A 579 -9.25 0.50 7.48
N GLN A 580 -8.47 1.20 8.28
CA GLN A 580 -8.76 2.53 8.83
C GLN A 580 -7.44 3.29 8.92
N PRO A 581 -7.44 4.63 9.04
CA PRO A 581 -6.21 5.37 9.21
C PRO A 581 -5.42 4.88 10.44
N VAL A 582 -4.10 4.70 10.28
CA VAL A 582 -3.21 4.17 11.32
C VAL A 582 -2.01 5.11 11.49
N THR A 583 -1.63 5.38 12.73
CA THR A 583 -0.38 6.07 13.04
C THR A 583 0.70 5.04 13.35
N ILE A 584 1.81 5.10 12.61
CA ILE A 584 2.99 4.25 12.87
C ILE A 584 4.18 5.08 13.33
N LEU A 585 4.96 4.53 14.26
CA LEU A 585 6.29 5.03 14.58
C LEU A 585 7.30 4.24 13.75
N VAL A 586 8.21 4.94 13.10
CA VAL A 586 9.28 4.36 12.29
C VAL A 586 10.61 4.87 12.81
N GLY A 587 11.47 3.94 13.20
CA GLY A 587 12.80 4.20 13.73
C GLY A 587 13.88 3.64 12.82
N HIS A 588 14.99 4.37 12.70
CA HIS A 588 16.26 3.89 12.16
C HIS A 588 17.36 4.20 13.17
N SER A 589 18.23 3.25 13.48
CA SER A 589 19.40 3.41 14.36
C SER A 589 20.62 2.75 13.74
N SER A 590 21.76 3.42 13.79
CA SER A 590 23.07 2.90 13.43
C SER A 590 24.17 3.64 14.21
N ASP A 591 25.43 3.23 14.02
CA ASP A 591 26.59 3.91 14.61
C ASP A 591 26.74 5.39 14.14
N PHE A 592 25.99 5.79 13.11
CA PHE A 592 25.99 7.14 12.55
C PHE A 592 24.83 8.02 13.03
N GLY A 593 23.94 7.47 13.87
CA GLY A 593 22.85 8.21 14.49
C GLY A 593 21.50 7.49 14.51
N GLU A 594 20.55 8.11 15.21
CA GLU A 594 19.20 7.59 15.36
C GLU A 594 18.16 8.58 14.85
N LYS A 595 17.12 8.07 14.19
CA LYS A 595 15.98 8.84 13.70
C LYS A 595 14.71 8.10 14.09
N LEU A 596 13.78 8.80 14.73
CA LEU A 596 12.46 8.30 15.05
C LEU A 596 11.42 9.31 14.59
N SER A 597 10.42 8.87 13.84
CA SER A 597 9.36 9.75 13.35
C SER A 597 8.01 9.03 13.30
N SER A 598 6.94 9.80 13.42
CA SER A 598 5.56 9.32 13.35
C SER A 598 4.96 9.59 11.98
N PHE A 599 4.26 8.61 11.41
CA PHE A 599 3.64 8.71 10.10
C PHE A 599 2.18 8.28 10.15
N GLU A 600 1.31 9.12 9.58
CA GLU A 600 -0.09 8.77 9.34
C GLU A 600 -0.22 7.99 8.03
N LEU A 601 -0.80 6.80 8.14
CA LEU A 601 -1.17 5.90 7.05
C LEU A 601 -2.66 6.04 6.78
N PRO A 602 -3.08 6.50 5.59
CA PRO A 602 -4.48 6.43 5.18
C PRO A 602 -5.02 4.99 5.16
N ALA A 603 -6.33 4.84 5.27
CA ALA A 603 -6.97 3.57 4.96
C ALA A 603 -6.80 3.26 3.47
N THR A 604 -6.50 2.01 3.14
CA THR A 604 -6.32 1.53 1.76
C THR A 604 -7.44 0.60 1.31
N TYR A 605 -8.22 0.06 2.26
CA TYR A 605 -9.37 -0.80 1.96
C TYR A 605 -10.41 -0.72 3.07
N SER A 606 -11.63 -1.18 2.80
CA SER A 606 -12.78 -1.11 3.73
C SER A 606 -13.14 -2.43 4.42
N GLY A 607 -12.32 -3.48 4.25
CA GLY A 607 -12.59 -4.85 4.70
C GLY A 607 -12.78 -5.85 3.53
N GLY A 608 -12.89 -7.14 3.85
CA GLY A 608 -12.95 -8.23 2.86
C GLY A 608 -11.56 -8.83 2.53
N SER A 609 -11.48 -9.52 1.39
CA SER A 609 -10.24 -10.11 0.88
C SER A 609 -9.23 -9.03 0.47
N LEU A 610 -7.95 -9.27 0.74
CA LEU A 610 -6.86 -8.38 0.35
C LEU A 610 -6.53 -8.55 -1.14
N THR A 611 -7.30 -7.88 -2.01
CA THR A 611 -7.03 -7.82 -3.45
C THR A 611 -5.85 -6.88 -3.76
N TYR A 612 -5.44 -6.79 -5.02
CA TYR A 612 -4.34 -5.91 -5.45
C TYR A 612 -4.49 -4.47 -4.93
N ASN A 613 -5.69 -3.89 -5.10
CA ASN A 613 -5.99 -2.51 -4.70
C ASN A 613 -6.10 -2.30 -3.18
N ALA A 614 -6.02 -3.36 -2.36
CA ALA A 614 -6.01 -3.22 -0.91
C ALA A 614 -4.65 -2.68 -0.38
N PHE A 615 -3.60 -2.70 -1.21
CA PHE A 615 -2.27 -2.24 -0.84
C PHE A 615 -2.01 -0.82 -1.37
N GLY A 616 -1.42 0.01 -0.51
CA GLY A 616 -0.92 1.34 -0.85
C GLY A 616 0.55 1.51 -0.47
N TYR A 617 1.10 2.68 -0.81
CA TYR A 617 2.49 3.03 -0.54
C TYR A 617 2.57 4.25 0.39
N LYS A 618 3.57 4.26 1.27
CA LYS A 618 3.89 5.42 2.13
C LYS A 618 5.39 5.63 2.22
N GLU A 619 5.85 6.84 1.89
CA GLU A 619 7.22 7.28 2.19
C GLU A 619 7.36 7.66 3.66
N THR A 620 8.51 7.30 4.25
CA THR A 620 8.78 7.37 5.69
C THR A 620 10.07 8.12 5.99
N LEU A 621 11.14 7.42 6.38
CA LEU A 621 12.43 8.03 6.72
C LEU A 621 13.32 8.20 5.49
N THR A 622 14.18 9.21 5.54
CA THR A 622 15.39 9.30 4.70
C THR A 622 16.59 8.81 5.51
N ILE A 623 17.41 7.95 4.91
CA ILE A 623 18.61 7.34 5.51
C ILE A 623 19.82 7.78 4.69
N LEU A 624 20.83 8.34 5.34
CA LEU A 624 22.05 8.80 4.67
C LEU A 624 22.94 7.61 4.28
N SER A 625 23.56 7.69 3.11
CA SER A 625 24.61 6.76 2.70
C SER A 625 25.90 7.06 3.44
N GLN A 626 26.75 6.05 3.64
CA GLN A 626 28.05 6.19 4.28
C GLN A 626 29.17 5.69 3.36
N GLN A 627 30.37 6.21 3.58
CA GLN A 627 31.59 5.81 2.85
C GLN A 627 32.15 4.47 3.32
N VAL A 628 31.58 3.91 4.39
CA VAL A 628 31.95 2.61 4.94
C VAL A 628 30.72 1.72 5.00
N GLU A 629 30.94 0.41 4.95
CA GLU A 629 29.88 -0.54 5.19
C GLU A 629 29.43 -0.49 6.66
N TYR A 630 28.12 -0.54 6.90
CA TYR A 630 27.57 -0.54 8.25
C TYR A 630 26.27 -1.33 8.39
N ILE A 631 25.92 -1.64 9.64
CA ILE A 631 24.67 -2.30 10.00
C ILE A 631 23.67 -1.26 10.50
N GLY A 632 22.46 -1.27 9.93
CA GLY A 632 21.34 -0.43 10.33
C GLY A 632 20.21 -1.25 10.93
N PHE A 633 19.56 -0.71 11.95
CA PHE A 633 18.37 -1.28 12.57
C PHE A 633 17.15 -0.43 12.19
N VAL A 634 16.12 -1.06 11.64
CA VAL A 634 14.85 -0.41 11.33
C VAL A 634 13.72 -1.04 12.13
N GLY A 635 12.95 -0.19 12.80
CA GLY A 635 11.82 -0.59 13.63
C GLY A 635 10.52 0.07 13.18
N PHE A 636 9.44 -0.70 13.16
CA PHE A 636 8.07 -0.21 12.94
C PHE A 636 7.24 -0.53 14.18
N ARG A 637 6.44 0.42 14.65
CA ARG A 637 5.48 0.19 15.73
C ARG A 637 4.14 0.81 15.38
N SER A 638 3.08 0.00 15.38
CA SER A 638 1.73 0.53 15.24
C SER A 638 1.24 1.10 16.58
N THR A 639 0.52 2.23 16.58
CA THR A 639 0.06 2.86 17.83
C THR A 639 -1.42 2.62 18.10
N ASN A 640 -2.29 2.93 17.14
CA ASN A 640 -3.74 3.04 17.36
C ASN A 640 -4.60 1.98 16.65
N ALA A 641 -4.08 1.28 15.64
CA ALA A 641 -4.86 0.37 14.81
C ALA A 641 -4.01 -0.72 14.15
N THR A 642 -4.64 -1.68 13.47
CA THR A 642 -3.91 -2.75 12.76
C THR A 642 -3.43 -2.28 11.39
N VAL A 643 -2.16 -2.54 11.08
CA VAL A 643 -1.57 -2.35 9.74
C VAL A 643 -0.91 -3.64 9.27
N ILE A 644 -1.06 -3.99 8.00
CA ILE A 644 -0.37 -5.12 7.37
C ILE A 644 0.76 -4.56 6.52
N ILE A 645 1.99 -5.03 6.73
CA ILE A 645 3.17 -4.63 5.98
C ILE A 645 3.61 -5.80 5.09
N ASP A 646 3.74 -5.51 3.79
CA ASP A 646 4.25 -6.45 2.79
C ASP A 646 5.77 -6.34 2.67
N LYS A 647 6.26 -5.14 2.32
CA LYS A 647 7.69 -4.91 2.07
C LYS A 647 8.09 -3.47 2.36
N ILE A 648 9.38 -3.33 2.66
CA ILE A 648 10.09 -2.06 2.83
C ILE A 648 10.97 -1.86 1.59
N GLU A 649 10.95 -0.67 1.04
CA GLU A 649 11.67 -0.30 -0.18
C GLU A 649 12.62 0.84 0.10
N PHE A 650 13.88 0.69 -0.31
CA PHE A 650 14.91 1.71 -0.21
C PHE A 650 15.19 2.24 -1.61
N ILE A 651 14.77 3.47 -1.88
CA ILE A 651 14.90 4.11 -3.19
C ILE A 651 16.08 5.06 -3.11
N PRO A 652 17.08 4.94 -4.00
CA PRO A 652 18.26 5.80 -3.97
C PRO A 652 17.91 7.26 -4.26
N ILE A 653 18.60 8.18 -3.59
CA ILE A 653 18.53 9.62 -3.83
C ILE A 653 19.72 10.02 -4.71
N GLU A 654 19.43 10.63 -5.86
CA GLU A 654 20.41 11.31 -6.69
C GLU A 654 20.58 12.76 -6.23
N GLY A 655 21.79 13.32 -6.33
CA GLY A 655 22.09 14.64 -5.78
C GLY A 655 22.28 14.62 -4.26
N SER A 656 22.29 15.77 -3.60
CA SER A 656 22.44 15.83 -2.13
C SER A 656 21.11 15.48 -1.45
N VAL A 657 21.16 14.96 -0.22
CA VAL A 657 19.93 14.67 0.54
C VAL A 657 19.21 15.97 0.91
N GLU A 658 19.96 17.04 1.13
CA GLU A 658 19.45 18.39 1.39
C GLU A 658 18.66 18.93 0.20
N GLU A 659 19.16 18.74 -1.04
CA GLU A 659 18.46 19.12 -2.27
C GLU A 659 17.16 18.32 -2.43
N TYR A 660 17.19 17.01 -2.15
CA TYR A 660 15.99 16.17 -2.18
C TYR A 660 14.95 16.60 -1.15
N GLU A 661 15.34 16.83 0.10
CA GLU A 661 14.43 17.29 1.16
C GLU A 661 13.84 18.66 0.79
N ALA A 662 14.65 19.57 0.25
CA ALA A 662 14.19 20.86 -0.25
C ALA A 662 13.18 20.72 -1.41
N ASN A 663 13.40 19.79 -2.35
CA ASN A 663 12.44 19.47 -3.42
C ASN A 663 11.10 18.98 -2.85
N GLN A 664 11.12 18.13 -1.82
CA GLN A 664 9.90 17.64 -1.18
C GLN A 664 9.13 18.75 -0.47
N ASP A 665 9.84 19.65 0.20
CA ASP A 665 9.23 20.80 0.87
C ASP A 665 8.56 21.76 -0.13
N VAL A 666 9.18 21.98 -1.29
CA VAL A 666 8.55 22.73 -2.41
C VAL A 666 7.25 22.06 -2.86
N GLU A 667 7.26 20.75 -3.11
CA GLU A 667 6.06 20.07 -3.59
C GLU A 667 4.94 20.03 -2.55
N LYS A 668 5.30 19.83 -1.27
CA LYS A 668 4.36 19.94 -0.15
C LYS A 668 3.75 21.34 -0.07
N ALA A 669 4.58 22.39 -0.18
CA ALA A 669 4.12 23.76 -0.19
C ALA A 669 3.22 24.04 -1.41
N ARG A 670 3.65 23.64 -2.62
CA ARG A 670 2.89 23.78 -3.87
C ARG A 670 1.51 23.14 -3.77
N LYS A 671 1.43 21.92 -3.24
CA LYS A 671 0.14 21.23 -3.02
C LYS A 671 -0.75 21.97 -2.03
N ALA A 672 -0.19 22.46 -0.92
CA ALA A 672 -0.94 23.24 0.06
C ALA A 672 -1.49 24.54 -0.54
N VAL A 673 -0.67 25.25 -1.33
CA VAL A 673 -1.07 26.50 -2.02
C VAL A 673 -2.13 26.23 -3.08
N ASN A 674 -1.94 25.23 -3.93
CA ASN A 674 -2.93 24.87 -4.97
C ASN A 674 -4.27 24.47 -4.36
N ALA A 675 -4.28 23.84 -3.18
CA ALA A 675 -5.50 23.45 -2.50
C ALA A 675 -6.39 24.65 -2.07
N LEU A 676 -5.83 25.87 -1.97
CA LEU A 676 -6.56 27.08 -1.58
C LEU A 676 -7.53 27.59 -2.66
N PHE A 677 -7.26 27.30 -3.93
CA PHE A 677 -7.92 27.94 -5.07
C PHE A 677 -8.98 27.07 -5.76
N THR A 678 -9.98 27.68 -6.39
CA THR A 678 -11.07 26.96 -7.09
C THR A 678 -10.66 26.35 -8.43
N ASN A 679 -9.62 26.89 -9.07
CA ASN A 679 -9.17 26.51 -10.41
C ASN A 679 -7.67 26.82 -10.60
N ASP A 680 -7.11 26.37 -11.73
CA ASP A 680 -5.70 26.56 -12.06
C ASP A 680 -5.32 28.02 -12.36
N ALA A 681 -6.30 28.86 -12.73
CA ALA A 681 -6.08 30.30 -12.88
C ALA A 681 -5.87 31.02 -11.55
N LYS A 682 -6.08 30.33 -10.41
CA LYS A 682 -5.85 30.82 -9.04
C LYS A 682 -6.48 32.18 -8.73
N ASN A 683 -7.60 32.48 -9.37
CA ASN A 683 -8.25 33.79 -9.29
C ASN A 683 -9.31 33.89 -8.16
N ALA A 684 -9.69 32.77 -7.55
CA ALA A 684 -10.66 32.72 -6.46
C ALA A 684 -10.32 31.64 -5.42
N LEU A 685 -10.57 31.94 -4.15
CA LEU A 685 -10.44 30.99 -3.05
C LEU A 685 -11.65 30.05 -2.97
N LYS A 686 -11.43 28.80 -2.57
CA LYS A 686 -12.55 27.90 -2.23
C LYS A 686 -13.31 28.44 -1.01
N LEU A 687 -14.63 28.26 -1.01
CA LEU A 687 -15.52 28.79 0.04
C LEU A 687 -15.19 28.23 1.45
N ASN A 688 -14.74 26.99 1.54
CA ASN A 688 -14.40 26.32 2.80
C ASN A 688 -12.97 26.63 3.30
N VAL A 689 -12.11 27.24 2.49
CA VAL A 689 -10.77 27.66 2.91
C VAL A 689 -10.93 28.86 3.84
N THR A 690 -10.36 28.79 5.05
CA THR A 690 -10.36 29.87 6.05
C THR A 690 -9.09 30.72 5.91
N ASP A 691 -9.12 31.93 6.45
CA ASP A 691 -7.92 32.78 6.54
C ASP A 691 -6.76 32.06 7.28
N TYR A 692 -7.08 31.33 8.36
CA TYR A 692 -6.12 30.47 9.05
C TYR A 692 -5.47 29.41 8.13
N ALA A 693 -6.25 28.77 7.25
CA ALA A 693 -5.70 27.79 6.29
C ALA A 693 -4.72 28.42 5.29
N VAL A 694 -4.96 29.68 4.89
CA VAL A 694 -4.02 30.46 4.06
C VAL A 694 -2.72 30.72 4.84
N VAL A 695 -2.82 31.06 6.12
CA VAL A 695 -1.65 31.25 7.00
C VAL A 695 -0.84 29.96 7.17
N GLN A 696 -1.51 28.80 7.30
CA GLN A 696 -0.82 27.50 7.38
C GLN A 696 -0.09 27.15 6.08
N ALA A 697 -0.68 27.44 4.92
CA ALA A 697 0.01 27.30 3.65
C ALA A 697 1.22 28.25 3.56
N ALA A 698 1.11 29.48 4.05
CA ALA A 698 2.21 30.44 4.11
C ALA A 698 3.39 29.93 4.95
N ASN A 699 3.12 29.27 6.08
CA ASN A 699 4.17 28.67 6.92
C ASN A 699 4.95 27.59 6.16
N LEU A 700 4.27 26.76 5.38
CA LEU A 700 4.95 25.74 4.56
C LEU A 700 5.84 26.36 3.49
N VAL A 701 5.40 27.45 2.86
CA VAL A 701 6.18 28.15 1.83
C VAL A 701 7.42 28.82 2.44
N GLU A 702 7.33 29.38 3.65
CA GLU A 702 8.48 29.99 4.32
C GLU A 702 9.61 28.99 4.60
N CYS A 703 9.25 27.73 4.84
CA CYS A 703 10.20 26.65 5.09
C CYS A 703 10.86 26.07 3.83
N VAL A 704 10.45 26.52 2.63
CA VAL A 704 11.16 26.18 1.40
C VAL A 704 12.57 26.80 1.43
N SER A 705 13.57 25.99 1.08
CA SER A 705 14.97 26.41 1.06
C SER A 705 15.21 27.55 0.06
N ASP A 706 15.81 28.64 0.56
CA ASP A 706 16.29 29.74 -0.30
C ASP A 706 17.51 29.34 -1.13
N GLU A 707 18.27 28.32 -0.70
CA GLU A 707 19.49 27.86 -1.37
C GLU A 707 19.20 27.03 -2.62
N PHE A 708 18.18 26.16 -2.56
CA PHE A 708 17.84 25.26 -3.67
C PHE A 708 16.70 25.78 -4.55
N HIS A 709 15.71 26.48 -3.98
CA HIS A 709 14.42 26.74 -4.64
C HIS A 709 13.96 28.19 -4.51
N THR A 710 14.88 29.15 -4.65
CA THR A 710 14.57 30.58 -4.49
C THR A 710 13.43 31.03 -5.42
N GLN A 711 13.43 30.60 -6.69
CA GLN A 711 12.45 31.03 -7.68
C GLN A 711 11.06 30.47 -7.37
N GLU A 712 10.97 29.18 -7.10
CA GLU A 712 9.75 28.47 -6.73
C GLU A 712 9.17 29.03 -5.44
N LYS A 713 10.01 29.29 -4.44
CA LYS A 713 9.61 29.94 -3.19
C LYS A 713 9.02 31.31 -3.46
N MET A 714 9.65 32.15 -4.29
CA MET A 714 9.09 33.45 -4.64
C MET A 714 7.73 33.34 -5.33
N ILE A 715 7.56 32.39 -6.26
CA ILE A 715 6.29 32.14 -6.95
C ILE A 715 5.21 31.71 -5.95
N LEU A 716 5.53 30.78 -5.05
CA LEU A 716 4.60 30.30 -4.04
C LEU A 716 4.26 31.40 -3.01
N LEU A 717 5.24 32.22 -2.62
CA LEU A 717 5.02 33.38 -1.74
C LEU A 717 4.10 34.40 -2.39
N ASP A 718 4.28 34.71 -3.67
CA ASP A 718 3.39 35.61 -4.40
C ASP A 718 1.96 35.06 -4.48
N GLN A 719 1.82 33.76 -4.77
CA GLN A 719 0.52 33.09 -4.79
C GLN A 719 -0.18 33.09 -3.42
N VAL A 720 0.55 32.83 -2.33
CA VAL A 720 -0.04 32.87 -0.98
C VAL A 720 -0.36 34.30 -0.55
N LYS A 721 0.47 35.29 -0.91
CA LYS A 721 0.14 36.71 -0.71
C LYS A 721 -1.12 37.10 -1.47
N PHE A 722 -1.28 36.61 -2.69
CA PHE A 722 -2.49 36.81 -3.48
C PHE A 722 -3.71 36.13 -2.83
N ALA A 723 -3.58 34.89 -2.36
CA ALA A 723 -4.60 34.20 -1.57
C ALA A 723 -4.99 35.01 -0.32
N LYS A 724 -4.03 35.58 0.40
CA LYS A 724 -4.29 36.42 1.57
C LYS A 724 -5.06 37.70 1.19
N ARG A 725 -4.71 38.36 0.08
CA ARG A 725 -5.47 39.51 -0.44
C ARG A 725 -6.91 39.13 -0.80
N LEU A 726 -7.12 37.97 -1.42
CA LEU A 726 -8.46 37.46 -1.71
C LEU A 726 -9.25 37.16 -0.42
N SER A 727 -8.58 36.60 0.60
CA SER A 727 -9.15 36.36 1.94
C SER A 727 -9.61 37.66 2.60
N GLN A 728 -8.77 38.69 2.55
CA GLN A 728 -9.10 40.03 3.06
C GLN A 728 -10.23 40.69 2.26
N ALA A 729 -10.19 40.59 0.92
CA ALA A 729 -11.19 41.21 0.05
C ALA A 729 -12.61 40.60 0.21
N ARG A 730 -12.71 39.31 0.52
CA ARG A 730 -14.00 38.65 0.80
C ARG A 730 -14.47 38.81 2.25
N ASN A 731 -13.60 39.25 3.15
CA ASN A 731 -13.93 39.46 4.55
C ASN A 731 -14.68 40.79 4.74
N LEU A 732 -15.87 40.71 5.32
CA LEU A 732 -16.70 41.89 5.57
C LEU A 732 -16.32 42.64 6.84
N LEU A 733 -15.57 42.00 7.74
CA LEU A 733 -14.96 42.65 8.90
C LEU A 733 -13.74 43.46 8.46
N ASN A 734 -13.67 44.71 8.90
CA ASN A 734 -12.47 45.51 8.79
C ASN A 734 -11.42 44.97 9.77
N TYR A 735 -10.19 44.74 9.29
CA TYR A 735 -9.03 44.35 10.10
C TYR A 735 -9.27 43.12 10.99
N GLY A 736 -9.94 42.09 10.46
CA GLY A 736 -10.23 40.84 11.20
C GLY A 736 -9.01 39.95 11.45
N ASP A 737 -7.87 40.25 10.82
CA ASP A 737 -6.56 39.62 11.03
C ASP A 737 -5.61 40.47 11.87
N PHE A 738 -6.07 41.63 12.37
CA PHE A 738 -5.34 42.51 13.30
C PHE A 738 -3.94 42.99 12.85
N GLU A 739 -3.60 42.85 11.56
CA GLU A 739 -2.29 43.25 11.03
C GLU A 739 -2.14 44.76 10.78
N SER A 740 -3.25 45.51 10.77
CA SER A 740 -3.23 46.95 10.53
C SER A 740 -3.00 47.72 11.83
N SER A 741 -2.22 48.80 11.77
CA SER A 741 -2.13 49.79 12.87
C SER A 741 -3.48 50.44 13.20
N ASP A 742 -4.39 50.48 12.23
CA ASP A 742 -5.72 51.10 12.34
C ASP A 742 -6.80 50.08 12.76
N TRP A 743 -6.39 48.93 13.31
CA TRP A 743 -7.29 47.84 13.68
C TRP A 743 -8.38 48.28 14.68
N SER A 744 -8.13 49.31 15.48
CA SER A 744 -9.09 49.87 16.45
C SER A 744 -9.40 51.34 16.14
N GLY A 745 -10.59 51.81 16.53
CA GLY A 745 -10.98 53.21 16.37
C GLY A 745 -12.22 53.40 15.50
N GLU A 746 -12.29 54.52 14.77
CA GLU A 746 -13.52 54.95 14.09
C GLU A 746 -14.01 53.96 13.02
N ASN A 747 -13.06 53.43 12.23
CA ASN A 747 -13.31 52.52 11.13
C ASN A 747 -12.90 51.06 11.43
N GLY A 748 -12.43 50.78 12.65
CA GLY A 748 -11.94 49.48 13.10
C GLY A 748 -12.81 48.86 14.20
N TRP A 749 -12.19 48.04 15.03
CA TRP A 749 -12.83 47.40 16.19
C TRP A 749 -13.07 48.40 17.31
N ARG A 750 -14.25 48.31 17.94
CA ARG A 750 -14.58 49.01 19.18
C ARG A 750 -14.30 48.09 20.36
N THR A 751 -13.46 48.52 21.29
CA THR A 751 -12.98 47.67 22.38
C THR A 751 -13.08 48.33 23.74
N SER A 752 -13.07 47.51 24.80
CA SER A 752 -12.80 47.95 26.16
C SER A 752 -11.31 48.25 26.37
N HIS A 753 -10.95 49.11 27.34
CA HIS A 753 -9.60 49.67 27.51
C HIS A 753 -8.43 48.68 27.60
N HIS A 754 -8.66 47.45 28.09
CA HIS A 754 -7.59 46.47 28.31
C HIS A 754 -7.41 45.46 27.17
N VAL A 755 -8.24 45.54 26.12
CA VAL A 755 -8.08 44.73 24.91
C VAL A 755 -7.00 45.36 24.07
N HIS A 756 -6.03 44.56 23.64
CA HIS A 756 -4.93 45.00 22.81
C HIS A 756 -4.53 43.92 21.83
N VAL A 757 -3.78 44.34 20.81
CA VAL A 757 -3.17 43.43 19.84
C VAL A 757 -1.75 43.10 20.30
N ALA A 758 -1.41 41.83 20.27
CA ALA A 758 -0.10 41.29 20.64
C ALA A 758 0.47 40.42 19.51
N SER A 759 1.75 40.05 19.59
CA SER A 759 2.46 39.26 18.56
C SER A 759 3.45 38.25 19.15
N ASP A 760 3.38 38.04 20.46
CA ASP A 760 4.30 37.23 21.26
C ASP A 760 3.85 35.76 21.46
N ASN A 761 2.87 35.31 20.68
CA ASN A 761 2.25 34.00 20.86
C ASN A 761 2.68 33.03 19.73
N PRO A 762 3.25 31.85 20.06
CA PRO A 762 3.77 30.92 19.06
C PRO A 762 2.69 30.27 18.19
N ILE A 763 1.42 30.33 18.60
CA ILE A 763 0.28 29.78 17.85
C ILE A 763 -0.04 30.66 16.62
N PHE A 764 0.03 31.99 16.78
CA PHE A 764 -0.35 32.94 15.75
C PHE A 764 0.87 33.34 14.90
N LYS A 765 0.69 33.51 13.59
CA LYS A 765 1.80 33.91 12.70
C LYS A 765 2.20 35.37 12.86
N GLY A 766 1.20 36.22 13.01
CA GLY A 766 1.38 37.65 13.20
C GLY A 766 0.59 38.13 14.41
N HIS A 767 -0.14 39.20 14.22
CA HIS A 767 -0.86 39.88 15.28
C HIS A 767 -2.12 39.10 15.70
N TYR A 768 -2.44 39.12 16.98
CA TYR A 768 -3.66 38.51 17.50
C TYR A 768 -4.29 39.41 18.56
N LEU A 769 -5.60 39.24 18.77
CA LEU A 769 -6.35 39.98 19.77
C LEU A 769 -6.24 39.29 21.13
N HIS A 770 -5.70 40.00 22.12
CA HIS A 770 -5.70 39.58 23.52
C HIS A 770 -6.84 40.25 24.27
N MET A 771 -7.74 39.44 24.83
CA MET A 771 -8.88 39.88 25.64
C MET A 771 -8.73 39.35 27.08
N PRO A 772 -8.39 40.21 28.06
CA PRO A 772 -8.31 39.80 29.45
C PRO A 772 -9.70 39.67 30.09
N GLY A 773 -9.75 39.09 31.29
CA GLY A 773 -10.95 38.97 32.11
C GLY A 773 -11.62 40.32 32.41
N ALA A 774 -12.89 40.26 32.79
CA ALA A 774 -13.68 41.43 33.13
C ALA A 774 -13.01 42.26 34.24
N MET A 775 -13.05 43.59 34.11
CA MET A 775 -12.44 44.50 35.07
C MET A 775 -13.35 44.70 36.28
N SER A 776 -12.79 44.52 37.47
CA SER A 776 -13.45 44.76 38.76
C SER A 776 -12.59 45.74 39.57
N PRO A 777 -12.87 47.06 39.49
CA PRO A 777 -12.07 48.05 40.20
C PRO A 777 -12.16 47.82 41.72
N GLN A 778 -11.03 47.92 42.43
CA GLN A 778 -10.94 47.64 43.88
C GLN A 778 -11.91 48.47 44.76
N PHE A 779 -12.47 49.56 44.22
CA PHE A 779 -13.38 50.47 44.91
C PHE A 779 -14.80 50.51 44.30
N SER A 780 -15.17 49.54 43.46
CA SER A 780 -16.50 49.44 42.84
C SER A 780 -17.06 48.03 42.98
N ASN A 781 -18.36 47.91 43.26
CA ASN A 781 -19.08 46.62 43.22
C ASN A 781 -19.52 46.24 41.79
N ASN A 782 -19.13 47.01 40.78
CA ASN A 782 -19.53 46.79 39.39
C ASN A 782 -18.42 46.07 38.62
N VAL A 783 -18.78 44.93 38.01
CA VAL A 783 -17.92 44.20 37.08
C VAL A 783 -18.17 44.71 35.67
N TYR A 784 -17.13 45.23 35.02
CA TYR A 784 -17.18 45.74 33.65
C TYR A 784 -16.69 44.67 32.68
N PRO A 785 -17.53 44.17 31.76
CA PRO A 785 -17.13 43.12 30.83
C PRO A 785 -16.06 43.63 29.85
N THR A 786 -15.14 42.76 29.49
CA THR A 786 -14.20 42.98 28.38
C THR A 786 -14.92 42.69 27.08
N TYR A 787 -14.82 43.57 26.09
CA TYR A 787 -15.49 43.37 24.81
C TYR A 787 -14.67 43.88 23.62
N ALA A 788 -14.91 43.27 22.47
CA ALA A 788 -14.46 43.73 21.16
C ALA A 788 -15.60 43.51 20.15
N TYR A 789 -16.06 44.55 19.48
CA TYR A 789 -17.16 44.42 18.52
C TYR A 789 -16.97 45.27 17.27
N GLN A 790 -17.66 44.86 16.22
CA GLN A 790 -17.75 45.55 14.95
C GLN A 790 -19.15 45.35 14.36
N LYS A 791 -19.65 46.37 13.67
CA LYS A 791 -20.87 46.28 12.87
C LYS A 791 -20.48 46.23 11.41
N VAL A 792 -20.86 45.16 10.72
CA VAL A 792 -20.83 45.11 9.26
C VAL A 792 -21.96 45.98 8.75
N ASP A 793 -21.62 46.97 7.93
CA ASP A 793 -22.59 47.92 7.37
C ASP A 793 -23.57 47.22 6.43
N GLU A 794 -24.81 47.70 6.43
CA GLU A 794 -25.90 47.16 5.62
C GLU A 794 -25.60 47.20 4.12
N SER A 795 -24.83 48.19 3.65
CA SER A 795 -24.40 48.31 2.25
C SER A 795 -23.48 47.18 1.77
N LYS A 796 -22.79 46.48 2.68
CA LYS A 796 -21.93 45.33 2.36
C LYS A 796 -22.69 44.01 2.30
N LEU A 797 -23.99 44.01 2.64
CA LEU A 797 -24.82 42.82 2.77
C LEU A 797 -25.79 42.69 1.60
N LYS A 798 -26.12 41.44 1.24
CA LYS A 798 -27.06 41.11 0.16
C LYS A 798 -28.33 40.53 0.73
N SER A 799 -29.47 40.90 0.15
CA SER A 799 -30.77 40.37 0.57
C SER A 799 -30.80 38.86 0.44
N TYR A 800 -31.46 38.19 1.39
CA TYR A 800 -31.70 36.75 1.37
C TYR A 800 -30.43 35.91 1.17
N THR A 801 -29.35 36.24 1.86
CA THR A 801 -28.04 35.61 1.67
C THR A 801 -27.48 35.08 2.99
N ARG A 802 -26.84 33.90 2.92
CA ARG A 802 -26.13 33.30 4.06
C ARG A 802 -24.71 33.84 4.15
N TYR A 803 -24.31 34.21 5.35
CA TYR A 803 -22.95 34.58 5.70
C TYR A 803 -22.34 33.56 6.67
N LEU A 804 -21.04 33.34 6.57
CA LEU A 804 -20.29 32.46 7.46
C LEU A 804 -19.43 33.30 8.38
N VAL A 805 -19.55 33.02 9.68
CA VAL A 805 -18.81 33.66 10.77
C VAL A 805 -17.77 32.67 11.26
N ARG A 806 -16.49 33.01 11.16
CA ARG A 806 -15.38 32.09 11.45
C ARG A 806 -14.25 32.80 12.17
N GLY A 807 -13.39 32.01 12.79
CA GLY A 807 -12.18 32.49 13.44
C GLY A 807 -11.36 31.36 14.04
N PHE A 808 -10.18 31.71 14.51
CA PHE A 808 -9.27 30.81 15.20
C PHE A 808 -9.01 31.29 16.64
N VAL A 809 -9.21 30.42 17.61
CA VAL A 809 -9.02 30.68 19.03
C VAL A 809 -7.80 29.89 19.50
N GLY A 810 -6.73 30.59 19.88
CA GLY A 810 -5.54 29.96 20.44
C GLY A 810 -5.86 29.30 21.77
N ASN A 811 -6.49 30.05 22.67
CA ASN A 811 -7.07 29.56 23.92
C ASN A 811 -8.11 30.56 24.42
N SER A 812 -9.10 30.07 25.16
CA SER A 812 -10.11 30.91 25.78
C SER A 812 -10.70 30.32 27.05
N LYS A 813 -11.24 31.20 27.89
CA LYS A 813 -12.05 30.88 29.06
C LYS A 813 -13.12 31.95 29.25
N ASP A 814 -14.36 31.52 29.43
CA ASP A 814 -15.56 32.35 29.62
C ASP A 814 -15.75 33.36 28.45
N LEU A 815 -15.34 33.00 27.23
CA LEU A 815 -15.47 33.83 26.03
C LEU A 815 -16.84 33.65 25.39
N GLU A 816 -17.61 34.72 25.26
CA GLU A 816 -18.87 34.75 24.54
C GLU A 816 -18.70 35.35 23.14
N LEU A 817 -19.06 34.59 22.09
CA LEU A 817 -19.28 35.09 20.74
C LEU A 817 -20.76 35.44 20.56
N LEU A 818 -21.02 36.68 20.13
CA LEU A 818 -22.34 37.16 19.78
C LEU A 818 -22.33 37.64 18.34
N VAL A 819 -23.23 37.08 17.51
CA VAL A 819 -23.50 37.61 16.17
C VAL A 819 -25.00 37.82 16.00
N GLU A 820 -25.39 39.05 15.69
CA GLU A 820 -26.79 39.47 15.77
C GLU A 820 -27.22 40.30 14.56
N ARG A 821 -28.42 40.00 14.04
CA ARG A 821 -29.13 40.84 13.08
C ARG A 821 -30.60 41.03 13.49
N TYR A 822 -31.37 39.96 13.73
CA TYR A 822 -32.80 40.06 14.04
C TYR A 822 -33.15 39.85 15.53
N GLY A 823 -32.30 40.32 16.45
CA GLY A 823 -32.55 40.28 17.89
C GLY A 823 -31.93 39.09 18.64
N LYS A 824 -31.55 38.01 17.93
CA LYS A 824 -30.67 36.91 18.42
C LYS A 824 -30.42 35.88 17.31
N ASP A 825 -29.18 35.71 16.83
CA ASP A 825 -28.87 34.73 15.78
C ASP A 825 -27.75 33.75 16.18
N VAL A 826 -26.65 34.23 16.75
CA VAL A 826 -25.56 33.39 17.29
C VAL A 826 -25.17 33.92 18.67
N HIS A 827 -25.21 33.08 19.70
CA HIS A 827 -24.68 33.37 21.03
C HIS A 827 -24.06 32.08 21.57
N VAL A 828 -22.73 32.04 21.66
CA VAL A 828 -21.99 30.83 22.02
C VAL A 828 -20.89 31.18 23.02
N GLU A 829 -20.79 30.40 24.08
CA GLU A 829 -19.66 30.45 25.03
C GLU A 829 -18.59 29.44 24.59
N MET A 830 -17.32 29.86 24.60
CA MET A 830 -16.18 29.11 24.10
C MET A 830 -15.09 29.02 25.14
N ASP A 831 -14.84 27.80 25.63
CA ASP A 831 -13.71 27.45 26.46
C ASP A 831 -12.77 26.55 25.66
N VAL A 832 -11.66 27.13 25.18
CA VAL A 832 -10.66 26.43 24.37
C VAL A 832 -9.39 26.24 25.21
N PRO A 833 -8.95 24.99 25.43
CA PRO A 833 -7.78 24.71 26.26
C PRO A 833 -6.50 25.30 25.65
N ASN A 834 -5.49 25.52 26.48
CA ASN A 834 -4.14 25.89 26.04
C ASN A 834 -3.28 24.62 25.87
N ASP A 835 -3.70 23.74 24.96
CA ASP A 835 -3.09 22.42 24.68
C ASP A 835 -2.19 22.43 23.44
N ILE A 836 -2.18 23.51 22.66
CA ILE A 836 -1.21 23.73 21.59
C ILE A 836 0.14 24.15 22.19
N ARG A 837 0.95 23.16 22.60
CA ARG A 837 2.32 23.39 23.06
C ARG A 837 3.29 23.50 21.88
N TYR A 838 3.53 24.73 21.42
CA TYR A 838 4.66 25.05 20.55
C TYR A 838 5.90 25.36 21.41
N ALA A 839 6.82 24.41 21.55
CA ALA A 839 8.19 24.73 21.94
C ALA A 839 8.99 25.02 20.66
N LEU A 840 8.75 26.20 20.05
CA LEU A 840 9.52 26.62 18.87
C LEU A 840 10.82 27.27 19.34
N PRO A 841 11.99 26.81 18.87
CA PRO A 841 13.24 27.53 19.11
C PRO A 841 13.16 28.94 18.47
N THR A 842 13.68 29.95 19.15
CA THR A 842 13.81 31.30 18.58
C THR A 842 15.02 31.34 17.66
N ASN A 843 14.88 31.86 16.45
CA ASN A 843 16.01 32.11 15.56
C ASN A 843 16.87 33.29 16.06
N GLU A 844 18.02 33.51 15.42
CA GLU A 844 18.97 34.58 15.78
C GLU A 844 18.37 35.99 15.75
N CYS A 845 17.22 36.18 15.07
CA CYS A 845 16.48 37.44 15.01
C CYS A 845 15.35 37.56 16.06
N GLY A 846 15.21 36.60 16.98
CA GLY A 846 14.20 36.61 18.03
C GLY A 846 12.78 36.19 17.60
N SER A 847 12.61 35.71 16.37
CA SER A 847 11.34 35.17 15.87
C SER A 847 11.27 33.64 16.01
N PHE A 848 10.06 33.09 16.16
CA PHE A 848 9.89 31.64 16.30
C PHE A 848 10.28 30.90 15.01
N ASP A 849 11.21 29.94 15.09
CA ASP A 849 11.58 29.06 13.99
C ASP A 849 10.46 28.03 13.75
N ARG A 850 9.60 28.31 12.76
CA ARG A 850 8.44 27.49 12.40
C ARG A 850 8.78 26.28 11.53
N CYS A 851 10.05 26.11 11.16
CA CYS A 851 10.49 25.10 10.20
C CYS A 851 11.13 23.87 10.88
N ARG A 852 11.37 23.92 12.19
CA ARG A 852 11.80 22.76 12.97
C ARG A 852 10.61 22.05 13.63
N PRO A 853 10.55 20.71 13.60
CA PRO A 853 9.50 19.98 14.32
C PRO A 853 9.63 20.21 15.83
N ALA A 854 8.55 20.62 16.47
CA ALA A 854 8.45 20.62 17.92
C ALA A 854 8.61 19.17 18.43
N SER A 855 9.31 18.99 19.56
CA SER A 855 9.31 17.71 20.27
C SER A 855 7.90 17.40 20.75
N TYR A 856 7.21 16.48 20.07
CA TYR A 856 5.89 16.01 20.44
C TYR A 856 5.97 15.30 21.80
N GLN A 857 5.53 15.95 22.88
CA GLN A 857 4.98 15.22 24.01
C GLN A 857 3.56 14.80 23.63
N ALA A 858 3.25 13.52 23.84
CA ALA A 858 2.00 12.88 23.46
C ALA A 858 0.79 13.77 23.79
N ARG A 859 -0.06 14.02 22.78
CA ARG A 859 -1.38 14.62 22.94
C ARG A 859 -2.15 13.73 23.92
N THR A 860 -2.49 14.25 25.09
CA THR A 860 -3.42 13.54 25.98
C THR A 860 -4.78 13.46 25.26
N PRO A 861 -5.43 12.29 25.20
CA PRO A 861 -6.78 12.21 24.66
C PRO A 861 -7.69 13.10 25.52
N HIS A 862 -8.18 14.20 24.96
CA HIS A 862 -9.13 15.05 25.66
C HIS A 862 -10.51 14.36 25.62
N THR A 863 -10.83 13.65 26.70
CA THR A 863 -12.22 13.45 27.10
C THR A 863 -12.83 14.83 27.36
N CYS A 864 -13.90 15.17 26.64
CA CYS A 864 -14.75 16.31 26.99
C CYS A 864 -15.24 16.11 28.43
N THR A 865 -14.58 16.74 29.40
CA THR A 865 -15.07 16.79 30.78
C THR A 865 -16.13 17.87 30.85
N CYS A 866 -17.40 17.46 30.81
CA CYS A 866 -18.45 18.29 31.40
C CYS A 866 -18.08 18.50 32.87
N LYS A 867 -17.94 19.75 33.31
CA LYS A 867 -17.80 20.06 34.73
C LYS A 867 -19.07 19.58 35.45
N ASP A 868 -18.98 18.45 36.15
CA ASP A 868 -19.80 18.17 37.31
C ASP A 868 -19.11 17.12 38.20
N THR A 869 -18.42 17.59 39.24
CA THR A 869 -18.17 16.78 40.43
C THR A 869 -19.38 16.87 41.34
N THR A 870 -20.43 16.08 41.07
CA THR A 870 -21.32 15.55 42.11
C THR A 870 -22.04 14.29 41.64
N SER A 871 -21.80 13.20 42.39
CA SER A 871 -22.69 12.06 42.67
C SER A 871 -23.82 11.72 41.70
N MET A 872 -23.69 10.52 41.11
CA MET A 872 -24.72 9.71 40.43
C MET A 872 -26.18 10.03 40.75
N HIS A 873 -26.92 10.53 39.75
CA HIS A 873 -28.26 10.08 39.36
C HIS A 873 -28.61 10.66 37.98
N THR A 874 -29.47 9.94 37.26
CA THR A 874 -29.89 10.10 35.86
C THR A 874 -30.30 11.52 35.44
N ASP A 875 -30.00 11.83 34.18
CA ASP A 875 -30.36 13.02 33.38
C ASP A 875 -29.44 14.26 33.49
N CYS A 876 -28.53 14.41 32.52
CA CYS A 876 -27.83 15.67 32.26
C CYS A 876 -28.82 16.73 31.77
N GLN A 877 -29.38 17.51 32.70
CA GLN A 877 -30.01 18.80 32.41
C GLN A 877 -28.93 19.88 32.42
N CYS A 878 -28.69 20.56 31.29
CA CYS A 878 -28.08 21.89 31.33
C CYS A 878 -29.06 22.82 32.06
N GLN A 879 -28.86 23.04 33.36
CA GLN A 879 -29.62 24.04 34.10
C GLN A 879 -29.27 25.42 33.56
N ASN A 880 -30.25 26.12 32.99
CA ASN A 880 -30.21 27.58 32.91
C ASN A 880 -29.99 28.10 34.34
N LYS A 881 -28.89 28.83 34.59
CA LYS A 881 -28.75 29.54 35.85
C LYS A 881 -29.90 30.54 35.97
N VAL A 882 -30.69 30.34 37.01
CA VAL A 882 -31.82 31.15 37.45
C VAL A 882 -31.42 32.63 37.54
N ASN A 883 -32.32 33.49 37.05
CA ASN A 883 -32.40 34.95 37.24
C ASN A 883 -31.39 35.54 38.24
N ARG A 884 -30.43 36.32 37.74
CA ARG A 884 -29.91 37.44 38.53
C ARG A 884 -31.02 38.49 38.60
N THR A 885 -31.60 38.65 39.78
CA THR A 885 -32.42 39.79 40.17
C THR A 885 -31.65 41.08 39.88
N SER A 886 -32.17 41.89 38.97
CA SER A 886 -31.87 43.32 38.91
C SER A 886 -32.55 44.01 40.09
N ALA A 887 -31.77 44.43 41.08
CA ALA A 887 -31.96 45.77 41.64
C ALA A 887 -30.97 46.62 40.81
N ASP A 888 -31.38 47.62 40.02
CA ASP A 888 -32.19 48.75 40.43
C ASP A 888 -33.25 49.13 39.37
N MET A 889 -34.51 49.18 39.81
CA MET A 889 -35.59 49.93 39.16
C MET A 889 -35.70 51.32 39.81
N TYR A 890 -35.85 52.36 39.00
CA TYR A 890 -36.77 53.46 39.34
C TYR A 890 -38.10 53.23 38.60
N THR A 891 -39.07 52.77 39.41
CA THR A 891 -40.53 52.99 39.38
C THR A 891 -41.44 52.59 38.21
N ASN A 892 -42.31 51.62 38.56
CA ASN A 892 -43.77 51.52 38.41
C ASN A 892 -44.44 51.33 37.03
N GLY A 893 -45.00 50.13 36.87
CA GLY A 893 -46.11 49.83 35.96
C GLY A 893 -46.30 48.33 35.77
N SER A 894 -47.17 47.71 36.57
CA SER A 894 -47.57 46.29 36.40
C SER A 894 -48.37 46.10 35.11
N PRO A 895 -48.20 44.97 34.40
CA PRO A 895 -49.40 44.37 33.81
C PRO A 895 -49.45 42.83 33.96
N SER A 896 -50.55 42.40 34.57
CA SER A 896 -51.56 41.53 33.97
C SER A 896 -51.08 40.28 33.22
N ARG A 897 -51.34 39.13 33.85
CA ARG A 897 -51.43 37.79 33.24
C ARG A 897 -52.38 37.81 32.04
N VAL A 898 -51.91 37.21 30.94
CA VAL A 898 -52.55 36.22 30.05
C VAL A 898 -51.98 36.46 28.65
N MET A 899 -51.08 35.58 28.19
CA MET A 899 -50.93 35.24 26.77
C MET A 899 -50.36 33.82 26.62
N TYR A 900 -50.88 33.16 25.60
CA TYR A 900 -50.81 31.75 25.26
C TYR A 900 -49.37 31.25 25.03
N ALA A 901 -49.20 29.94 25.27
CA ALA A 901 -47.97 29.20 25.05
C ALA A 901 -47.65 29.11 23.54
N ASP A 902 -46.53 29.69 23.13
CA ASP A 902 -45.90 29.42 21.83
C ASP A 902 -44.71 28.47 22.02
N GLU A 903 -44.66 27.49 21.14
CA GLU A 903 -43.82 26.30 21.13
C GLU A 903 -42.32 26.57 21.33
N PHE A 904 -41.79 25.97 22.39
CA PHE A 904 -40.37 25.88 22.70
C PHE A 904 -39.64 25.04 21.65
N HIS A 905 -38.63 25.62 20.99
CA HIS A 905 -37.62 24.84 20.29
C HIS A 905 -36.73 24.15 21.32
N SER A 906 -36.97 22.87 21.55
CA SER A 906 -36.00 21.96 22.15
C SER A 906 -34.79 21.88 21.22
N HIS A 907 -33.66 22.45 21.64
CA HIS A 907 -32.37 22.09 21.06
C HIS A 907 -32.05 20.66 21.51
N GLN A 908 -32.31 19.69 20.63
CA GLN A 908 -31.69 18.36 20.76
C GLN A 908 -30.19 18.56 20.60
N SER A 909 -29.46 18.51 21.71
CA SER A 909 -28.01 18.38 21.69
C SER A 909 -27.64 17.01 21.10
N CYS A 910 -26.45 16.93 20.52
CA CYS A 910 -25.86 15.70 20.01
C CYS A 910 -25.72 14.67 21.14
N GLY A 911 -26.74 13.84 21.34
CA GLY A 911 -26.65 12.59 22.08
C GLY A 911 -26.28 11.46 21.14
N CYS A 912 -25.07 10.91 21.26
CA CYS A 912 -24.77 9.61 20.67
C CYS A 912 -25.61 8.55 21.37
N LYS A 913 -26.72 8.13 20.77
CA LYS A 913 -27.37 6.87 21.12
C LYS A 913 -26.68 5.75 20.35
N ASN A 914 -26.09 4.82 21.10
CA ASN A 914 -25.67 3.53 20.59
C ASN A 914 -26.92 2.76 20.13
N ASN A 915 -26.82 2.15 18.94
CA ASN A 915 -27.80 1.33 18.24
C ASN A 915 -28.70 2.11 17.27
N ASP A 916 -28.30 2.15 16.00
CA ASP A 916 -29.17 1.77 14.87
C ASP A 916 -28.33 1.47 13.61
N ARG A 917 -28.60 0.33 12.99
CA ARG A 917 -27.96 -0.19 11.77
C ARG A 917 -28.45 0.58 10.52
N TYR A 918 -27.54 0.75 9.57
CA TYR A 918 -27.64 1.21 8.18
C TYR A 918 -29.02 1.37 7.49
N GLN A 919 -29.16 2.42 6.67
CA GLN A 919 -29.43 2.28 5.21
C GLN A 919 -29.16 3.59 4.42
N ASN A 920 -28.76 3.40 3.16
CA ASN A 920 -28.50 4.43 2.13
C ASN A 920 -29.60 5.50 2.02
N GLY A 921 -29.21 6.77 1.92
CA GLY A 921 -30.11 7.87 1.56
C GLY A 921 -29.42 9.23 1.61
N THR A 922 -29.40 9.94 0.49
CA THR A 922 -28.85 11.28 0.26
C THR A 922 -29.47 12.34 1.17
N HIS A 923 -28.72 12.84 2.16
CA HIS A 923 -29.00 14.11 2.86
C HIS A 923 -27.72 14.87 3.23
N PRO A 924 -27.50 16.10 2.75
CA PRO A 924 -26.33 16.92 3.04
C PRO A 924 -26.56 17.74 4.32
N GLN A 925 -26.55 17.09 5.48
CA GLN A 925 -26.36 17.74 6.79
C GLN A 925 -26.31 16.67 7.88
N LYS A 926 -25.10 16.21 8.23
CA LYS A 926 -24.70 15.63 9.52
C LYS A 926 -23.27 15.10 9.41
N SER A 927 -22.29 15.88 9.87
CA SER A 927 -20.99 15.35 10.27
C SER A 927 -20.75 15.70 11.74
N CYS A 928 -21.02 14.74 12.64
CA CYS A 928 -20.46 14.75 13.98
C CYS A 928 -19.11 14.03 13.93
N GLY A 929 -18.08 14.73 13.48
CA GLY A 929 -16.69 14.42 13.80
C GLY A 929 -16.19 15.50 14.75
N CYS A 930 -15.44 15.14 15.79
CA CYS A 930 -14.87 16.12 16.73
C CYS A 930 -14.11 17.19 15.95
N LYS A 931 -14.72 18.39 15.85
CA LYS A 931 -14.05 19.55 15.26
C LYS A 931 -12.88 19.92 16.15
N ASP A 932 -11.79 20.34 15.52
CA ASP A 932 -10.70 21.05 16.20
C ASP A 932 -11.30 22.16 17.09
N PRO A 933 -11.11 22.13 18.42
CA PRO A 933 -11.72 23.11 19.32
C PRO A 933 -11.22 24.54 19.06
N HIS A 934 -10.08 24.69 18.37
CA HIS A 934 -9.49 26.00 18.06
C HIS A 934 -10.12 26.69 16.85
N VAL A 935 -10.90 25.98 16.00
CA VAL A 935 -11.54 26.57 14.82
C VAL A 935 -13.04 26.61 15.00
N PHE A 936 -13.63 27.81 14.98
CA PHE A 936 -15.08 27.97 15.01
C PHE A 936 -15.63 28.40 13.65
N SER A 937 -16.84 27.93 13.35
CA SER A 937 -17.59 28.34 12.17
C SER A 937 -19.09 28.24 12.42
N TYR A 938 -19.77 29.38 12.31
CA TYR A 938 -21.21 29.53 12.39
C TYR A 938 -21.75 30.15 11.10
N HIS A 939 -23.07 30.21 10.98
CA HIS A 939 -23.73 30.90 9.88
C HIS A 939 -24.80 31.84 10.40
N ILE A 940 -25.04 32.91 9.65
CA ILE A 940 -26.10 33.86 9.90
C ILE A 940 -26.75 34.23 8.57
N ASP A 941 -28.07 34.39 8.60
CA ASP A 941 -28.89 34.56 7.41
C ASP A 941 -29.45 35.98 7.39
N THR A 942 -29.31 36.66 6.26
CA THR A 942 -29.87 38.00 6.03
C THR A 942 -31.24 37.88 5.36
N GLY A 943 -32.22 38.66 5.81
CA GLY A 943 -33.52 38.85 5.15
C GLY A 943 -33.43 39.95 4.10
N CYS A 944 -34.49 40.76 3.94
CA CYS A 944 -34.40 41.96 3.12
C CYS A 944 -33.38 42.94 3.72
N VAL A 945 -32.46 43.43 2.88
CA VAL A 945 -31.48 44.46 3.25
C VAL A 945 -32.13 45.83 3.02
N ASP A 946 -32.04 46.71 4.01
CA ASP A 946 -32.70 48.02 4.01
C ASP A 946 -31.75 49.10 4.52
N GLN A 947 -31.29 49.97 3.61
CA GLN A 947 -30.32 51.02 3.93
C GLN A 947 -30.86 52.11 4.86
N GLU A 948 -32.18 52.32 4.92
CA GLU A 948 -32.78 53.32 5.81
C GLU A 948 -32.86 52.79 7.24
N GLU A 949 -33.25 51.53 7.41
CA GLU A 949 -33.25 50.86 8.71
C GLU A 949 -31.81 50.56 9.21
N ASN A 950 -30.84 50.42 8.29
CA ASN A 950 -29.42 50.18 8.55
C ASN A 950 -29.16 49.18 9.69
N LEU A 951 -29.79 48.00 9.62
CA LEU A 951 -29.68 47.01 10.68
C LEU A 951 -28.24 46.49 10.83
N GLY A 952 -27.58 46.25 9.69
CA GLY A 952 -26.24 45.69 9.62
C GLY A 952 -26.17 44.28 10.17
N LEU A 953 -24.96 43.87 10.52
CA LEU A 953 -24.70 42.62 11.23
C LEU A 953 -23.68 42.91 12.32
N PHE A 954 -24.08 42.74 13.57
CA PHE A 954 -23.20 42.94 14.72
C PHE A 954 -22.41 41.67 14.99
N PHE A 955 -21.09 41.81 15.11
CA PHE A 955 -20.19 40.78 15.62
C PHE A 955 -19.55 41.32 16.89
N ALA A 956 -19.67 40.59 17.99
CA ALA A 956 -19.10 40.95 19.27
C ALA A 956 -18.49 39.74 19.97
N LEU A 957 -17.36 39.98 20.61
CA LEU A 957 -16.72 39.09 21.56
C LEU A 957 -16.82 39.73 22.93
N LYS A 958 -17.13 38.93 23.96
CA LYS A 958 -17.35 39.42 25.31
C LYS A 958 -16.82 38.44 26.35
N ILE A 959 -16.21 38.95 27.41
CA ILE A 959 -15.84 38.19 28.61
C ILE A 959 -16.44 38.91 29.81
N ALA A 960 -17.36 38.26 30.51
CA ALA A 960 -18.03 38.82 31.69
C ALA A 960 -17.41 38.37 33.04
N SER A 961 -16.48 37.41 32.99
CA SER A 961 -15.81 36.80 34.15
C SER A 961 -14.45 37.43 34.39
N GLU A 962 -14.10 37.68 35.66
CA GLU A 962 -12.78 38.19 36.06
C GLU A 962 -11.64 37.22 35.75
N ASN A 963 -11.94 35.91 35.74
CA ASN A 963 -10.96 34.85 35.45
C ASN A 963 -10.96 34.43 33.97
N GLY A 964 -11.72 35.12 33.13
CA GLY A 964 -11.78 34.85 31.71
C GLY A 964 -10.54 35.35 30.98
N VAL A 965 -10.28 34.80 29.80
CA VAL A 965 -9.20 35.24 28.89
C VAL A 965 -9.52 34.74 27.49
N ALA A 966 -9.11 35.44 26.46
CA ALA A 966 -9.11 34.90 25.11
C ALA A 966 -7.98 35.46 24.26
N ASN A 967 -7.35 34.57 23.48
CA ASN A 967 -6.38 34.89 22.44
C ASN A 967 -6.95 34.41 21.10
N ILE A 968 -7.21 35.33 20.18
CA ILE A 968 -8.01 35.04 18.97
C ILE A 968 -7.41 35.77 17.76
N ASP A 969 -7.48 35.14 16.59
CA ASP A 969 -7.08 35.73 15.30
C ASP A 969 -7.93 35.18 14.14
N ASN A 970 -7.69 35.66 12.93
CA ASN A 970 -8.25 35.20 11.67
C ASN A 970 -9.78 35.29 11.63
N LEU A 971 -10.34 36.36 12.21
CA LEU A 971 -11.78 36.58 12.25
C LEU A 971 -12.31 36.97 10.88
N GLU A 972 -13.25 36.19 10.34
CA GLU A 972 -13.86 36.47 9.05
C GLU A 972 -15.39 36.35 9.07
N ILE A 973 -16.04 37.30 8.39
CA ILE A 973 -17.43 37.17 7.95
C ILE A 973 -17.43 37.20 6.43
N ILE A 974 -17.83 36.11 5.80
CA ILE A 974 -17.81 35.98 4.34
C ILE A 974 -19.18 35.64 3.79
N GLU A 975 -19.49 36.13 2.60
CA GLU A 975 -20.66 35.72 1.83
C GLU A 975 -20.51 34.24 1.41
N ALA A 976 -21.56 33.43 1.60
CA ALA A 976 -21.54 32.02 1.20
C ALA A 976 -22.46 31.71 0.04
N GLN A 977 -23.78 31.76 0.24
CA GLN A 977 -24.75 31.37 -0.78
C GLN A 977 -26.10 32.05 -0.58
N PRO A 978 -26.86 32.32 -1.66
CA PRO A 978 -28.25 32.76 -1.56
C PRO A 978 -29.13 31.74 -0.81
N LEU A 979 -30.11 32.24 -0.06
CA LEU A 979 -31.03 31.42 0.70
C LEU A 979 -32.12 30.85 -0.20
N THR A 980 -32.40 29.57 -0.05
CA THR A 980 -33.47 28.86 -0.76
C THR A 980 -34.24 27.97 0.22
N GLY A 981 -35.45 27.54 -0.19
CA GLY A 981 -36.27 26.58 0.56
C GLY A 981 -36.56 27.00 2.00
N GLU A 982 -36.32 26.08 2.94
CA GLU A 982 -36.64 26.25 4.36
C GLU A 982 -35.84 27.41 5.01
N ALA A 983 -34.57 27.59 4.65
CA ALA A 983 -33.75 28.66 5.20
C ALA A 983 -34.31 30.05 4.83
N LEU A 984 -34.79 30.20 3.59
CA LEU A 984 -35.45 31.42 3.13
C LEU A 984 -36.77 31.69 3.87
N ALA A 985 -37.58 30.65 4.09
CA ALA A 985 -38.83 30.79 4.84
C ALA A 985 -38.58 31.20 6.31
N ARG A 986 -37.57 30.58 6.95
CA ARG A 986 -37.19 30.89 8.33
C ARG A 986 -36.71 32.33 8.50
N VAL A 987 -35.86 32.83 7.59
CA VAL A 987 -35.37 34.22 7.69
C VAL A 987 -36.50 35.24 7.48
N LYS A 988 -37.42 34.99 6.54
CA LYS A 988 -38.60 35.86 6.33
C LYS A 988 -39.49 35.93 7.58
N LYS A 989 -39.73 34.79 8.24
CA LYS A 989 -40.52 34.75 9.49
C LYS A 989 -39.81 35.51 10.62
N ARG A 990 -38.49 35.37 10.76
CA ARG A 990 -37.69 36.11 11.77
C ARG A 990 -37.72 37.61 11.50
N GLU A 991 -37.48 38.02 10.26
CA GLU A 991 -37.52 39.43 9.84
C GLU A 991 -38.88 40.06 10.15
N GLN A 992 -39.97 39.37 9.81
CA GLN A 992 -41.33 39.86 10.08
C GLN A 992 -41.61 39.99 11.58
N LYS A 993 -41.21 39.00 12.38
CA LYS A 993 -41.35 39.03 13.85
C LYS A 993 -40.56 40.20 14.44
N TRP A 994 -39.33 40.40 13.98
CA TRP A 994 -38.48 41.52 14.42
C TRP A 994 -39.10 42.88 14.06
N LYS A 995 -39.62 43.05 12.83
CA LYS A 995 -40.32 44.28 12.41
C LYS A 995 -41.52 44.61 13.31
N GLN A 996 -42.33 43.60 13.67
CA GLN A 996 -43.46 43.77 14.59
C GLN A 996 -43.00 44.18 16.00
N GLU A 997 -41.94 43.56 16.51
CA GLU A 997 -41.39 43.88 17.82
C GLU A 997 -40.82 45.31 17.87
N MET A 998 -40.11 45.73 16.81
CA MET A 998 -39.55 47.07 16.70
C MET A 998 -40.63 48.14 16.59
N ALA A 999 -41.70 47.91 15.83
CA ALA A 999 -42.84 48.83 15.77
C ALA A 999 -43.48 49.02 17.16
N ARG A 1000 -43.64 47.93 17.92
CA ARG A 1000 -44.15 47.99 19.29
C ARG A 1000 -43.22 48.77 20.22
N LYS A 1001 -41.90 48.52 20.14
CA LYS A 1001 -40.89 49.24 20.93
C LYS A 1001 -40.86 50.74 20.58
N ARG A 1002 -40.89 51.11 19.30
CA ARG A 1002 -40.95 52.51 18.84
C ARG A 1002 -42.15 53.25 19.45
N LEU A 1003 -43.34 52.65 19.42
CA LEU A 1003 -44.54 53.24 20.02
C LEU A 1003 -44.45 53.41 21.55
N GLN A 1004 -43.87 52.43 22.25
CA GLN A 1004 -43.66 52.52 23.70
C GLN A 1004 -42.63 53.59 24.06
N THR A 1005 -41.52 53.64 23.31
CA THR A 1005 -40.47 54.64 23.51
C THR A 1005 -40.97 56.04 23.21
N GLU A 1006 -41.78 56.25 22.16
CA GLU A 1006 -42.34 57.56 21.85
C GLU A 1006 -43.19 58.10 23.00
N LYS A 1007 -44.04 57.26 23.60
CA LYS A 1007 -44.80 57.62 24.81
C LYS A 1007 -43.89 57.98 25.98
N ALA A 1008 -42.83 57.21 26.20
CA ALA A 1008 -41.87 57.45 27.28
C ALA A 1008 -41.06 58.73 27.04
N VAL A 1009 -40.65 59.01 25.81
CA VAL A 1009 -39.92 60.22 25.42
C VAL A 1009 -40.81 61.44 25.56
N GLN A 1010 -42.08 61.39 25.13
CA GLN A 1010 -43.02 62.49 25.32
C GLN A 1010 -43.27 62.77 26.80
N ALA A 1011 -43.46 61.73 27.61
CA ALA A 1011 -43.61 61.87 29.07
C ALA A 1011 -42.35 62.47 29.72
N ALA A 1012 -41.16 62.01 29.32
CA ALA A 1012 -39.90 62.54 29.79
C ALA A 1012 -39.66 63.99 29.34
N GLN A 1013 -39.97 64.32 28.09
CA GLN A 1013 -39.89 65.69 27.56
C GLN A 1013 -40.84 66.63 28.31
N GLY A 1014 -42.07 66.20 28.59
CA GLY A 1014 -43.01 66.99 29.40
C GLY A 1014 -42.52 67.18 30.84
N ALA A 1015 -41.96 66.13 31.45
CA ALA A 1015 -41.35 66.22 32.79
C ALA A 1015 -40.13 67.16 32.81
N ILE A 1016 -39.26 67.08 31.79
CA ILE A 1016 -38.07 67.95 31.65
C ILE A 1016 -38.48 69.38 31.35
N GLN A 1017 -39.46 69.62 30.49
CA GLN A 1017 -39.98 70.97 30.19
C GLN A 1017 -40.63 71.63 31.41
N ASN A 1018 -41.09 70.87 32.40
CA ASN A 1018 -41.59 71.43 33.66
C ASN A 1018 -40.45 71.75 34.66
N LEU A 1019 -39.22 71.31 34.39
CA LEU A 1019 -38.03 71.61 35.21
C LEU A 1019 -37.27 72.87 34.73
N PHE A 1020 -37.56 73.37 33.53
CA PHE A 1020 -36.96 74.57 32.92
C PHE A 1020 -38.06 75.57 32.55
#